data_AF-A0A446B6Y1-F1
#
_entry.id   AF-A0A446B6Y1-F1
#
_cell.length_a   1.000
_cell.length_b   1.000
_cell.length_c   1.000
_cell.angle_alpha   90.00
_cell.angle_beta   90.00
_cell.angle_gamma   90.00
#
_symmetry.space_group_name_H-M   'P 1'
#
loop_
_entity.id
_entity.type
_entity.pdbx_description
1 polymer ?
#
loop_
_entity_poly.entity_id
_entity_poly.type
_entity_poly.pdbx_seq_one_letter_code
_entity_poly.pdbx_strand_id
1 'polypeptide(L)'
;MKTFPARTLVSSFVLSSFPLTLALSVPTTLPGHWSYQGCWTDVPGRTFSGASYADGTNMTIENCISYCTSKGFPYAGTEYSQECWCDSGYASGATQAAESDCNMACTGDDTEPCGGPSRLSVFHTTDVLGPQPNPGVNGYVYMGCYAEGTTGRALTYGAGLSGSDLTVEKCTAACHAANYILAGVEYGGECYCGNTIANGGAPATSGCSMTCNGNSSELCGGPNRLNMYNYQNQYSASSTPTATLPGNTDVAVSTTPAATPTGPSQPATVGNYVWNGCRTEATNIRALSDATFAADTMTLEACQSFCSAYTYFGTEYARECYCGNSFNAGSVPAPDTDCNFPCAGDGSEYCGAGNRLSVYGKNGTAPASSTSSAPATTTSSSPVVTGLPAGWTAQGCWIDGLQGRILPDQLPDSQSNSPAECANACAAAGYIISGTEYGVQCFCGNAIYNGGAKTADSDCNMACPGDATQTCGAGNRLNIVSKGTPQAYAPPAPQTGGLGDWTYQGCVEDNLNQKRTFFWQLYFPGNMTPAMCLDRCAKYGYMAAGLEYGDECYCGDPANMETSGATFRPESECNVVCAGNASAICGGGSRLSTYFWTGTPFYSWDFPTDYRAGKYELLVWGVNTPLITQESITGKVTLLSKGATGPGNETGAYELDLATLTFRTLHIKTDVFCAASVTLPDKVGRQLNVGGWAGDATYGTRLYWPDGSPGVPGTHDWQENVNELKLQAGRWYPSVMVMTNGSILVVGGLIGSNDAATPSLEILPYTGTPPLYMEWLDRTHPNNLYPFLAVLPGGGIFVQYWNEARILDPVTFATTKVLPNPPGAVNDDLGGRTYPLEGTAVLLPQRWPYSDPLGVLICGGSTIGPGNALDNCVSIEPEAENPTWTIERMPSFRVMSCMAPLPDGTYLIANGALHGVAGFGLGVGPNLNALLYDPTKPVGSRITVAANTTIARMYHSEAITLLDGRVLISGSDPQDGVNPEEYRLEVFLPPYLLSGKPRPTFQLANRDWAWGQTGIPFTLGGPAQNGAITVTLLGSVASTHGNSMGARTIMPRVSCAGTACTVDAPPGATIAPPGWYQFFVLDGGVPAVGVYVRIGGDVAKLGNWPQYPDFSTPGV
;
A
#
# COMPACT_ATOMS: atom_id res chain seq x y z
N MET A 1 -1.07 -26.51 -72.66
CA MET A 1 -0.68 -27.91 -72.36
C MET A 1 -0.88 -28.15 -70.87
N LYS A 2 -1.62 -29.23 -70.54
CA LYS A 2 -1.89 -29.86 -69.22
C LYS A 2 -2.66 -29.00 -68.19
N THR A 3 -3.80 -29.37 -67.57
CA THR A 3 -4.95 -30.30 -67.78
C THR A 3 -5.97 -29.90 -66.69
N PHE A 4 -7.27 -29.84 -67.02
CA PHE A 4 -8.48 -29.53 -66.20
C PHE A 4 -8.83 -30.61 -65.13
N PRO A 5 -9.92 -30.55 -64.29
CA PRO A 5 -11.05 -29.58 -64.20
C PRO A 5 -11.57 -29.17 -62.78
N ALA A 6 -12.51 -28.23 -62.78
CA ALA A 6 -13.43 -27.86 -61.70
C ALA A 6 -14.48 -28.96 -61.37
N ARG A 7 -14.95 -29.00 -60.11
CA ARG A 7 -16.26 -29.56 -59.72
C ARG A 7 -16.92 -28.81 -58.55
N THR A 8 -18.21 -28.58 -58.78
CA THR A 8 -19.29 -28.04 -57.95
C THR A 8 -19.45 -28.76 -56.61
N LEU A 9 -19.67 -28.02 -55.52
CA LEU A 9 -20.01 -28.55 -54.20
C LEU A 9 -21.52 -28.48 -53.98
N VAL A 10 -22.10 -29.65 -53.71
CA VAL A 10 -23.50 -29.91 -53.41
C VAL A 10 -23.72 -29.73 -51.91
N SER A 11 -24.84 -29.10 -51.57
CA SER A 11 -25.38 -28.94 -50.22
C SER A 11 -25.43 -30.28 -49.46
N SER A 12 -24.85 -30.30 -48.26
CA SER A 12 -25.05 -31.36 -47.26
C SER A 12 -25.40 -30.71 -45.93
N PHE A 13 -26.61 -30.99 -45.45
CA PHE A 13 -27.04 -30.74 -44.09
C PHE A 13 -26.12 -31.49 -43.13
N VAL A 14 -25.43 -30.76 -42.25
CA VAL A 14 -24.73 -31.33 -41.09
C VAL A 14 -25.61 -31.05 -39.87
N LEU A 15 -26.17 -32.13 -39.31
CA LEU A 15 -26.73 -32.16 -37.97
C LEU A 15 -25.59 -31.91 -36.97
N SER A 16 -25.63 -30.79 -36.26
CA SER A 16 -24.76 -30.53 -35.11
C SER A 16 -25.23 -31.40 -33.94
N SER A 17 -24.51 -32.50 -33.68
CA SER A 17 -24.58 -33.18 -32.39
C SER A 17 -23.86 -32.33 -31.35
N PHE A 18 -24.62 -31.63 -30.50
CA PHE A 18 -24.09 -31.08 -29.25
C PHE A 18 -23.66 -32.26 -28.37
N PRO A 19 -22.43 -32.27 -27.81
CA PRO A 19 -22.12 -33.18 -26.73
C PRO A 19 -23.03 -32.83 -25.55
N LEU A 20 -23.82 -33.82 -25.11
CA LEU A 20 -24.56 -33.75 -23.86
C LEU A 20 -23.51 -33.80 -22.75
N THR A 21 -23.04 -32.64 -22.26
CA THR A 21 -22.26 -32.59 -21.03
C THR A 21 -23.15 -33.12 -19.91
N LEU A 22 -22.80 -34.25 -19.31
CA LEU A 22 -23.47 -34.70 -18.10
C LEU A 22 -23.29 -33.61 -17.05
N ALA A 23 -24.41 -33.16 -16.46
CA ALA A 23 -24.35 -32.26 -15.32
C ALA A 23 -23.72 -33.02 -14.15
N LEU A 24 -22.71 -32.42 -13.51
CA LEU A 24 -22.10 -32.95 -12.29
C LEU A 24 -23.18 -33.13 -11.23
N SER A 25 -23.12 -34.23 -10.48
CA SER A 25 -24.12 -34.54 -9.46
C SER A 25 -23.45 -35.05 -8.19
N VAL A 26 -23.87 -34.51 -7.04
CA VAL A 26 -23.44 -35.01 -5.74
C VAL A 26 -24.00 -36.43 -5.53
N PRO A 27 -23.19 -37.39 -5.05
CA PRO A 27 -23.62 -38.75 -4.77
C PRO A 27 -24.85 -38.80 -3.86
N THR A 28 -25.82 -39.65 -4.21
CA THR A 28 -27.07 -39.78 -3.42
C THR A 28 -26.86 -40.44 -2.06
N THR A 29 -25.71 -41.09 -1.86
CA THR A 29 -25.28 -41.72 -0.61
C THR A 29 -23.88 -41.26 -0.25
N LEU A 30 -23.76 -40.40 0.77
CA LEU A 30 -22.48 -39.93 1.31
C LEU A 30 -22.00 -40.86 2.45
N PRO A 31 -20.68 -40.93 2.74
CA PRO A 31 -20.16 -41.69 3.87
C PRO A 31 -20.69 -41.14 5.21
N GLY A 32 -21.19 -41.99 6.11
CA GLY A 32 -21.71 -41.58 7.42
C GLY A 32 -23.01 -40.77 7.35
N HIS A 33 -23.32 -39.96 8.37
CA HIS A 33 -24.46 -39.04 8.35
C HIS A 33 -24.06 -37.64 7.88
N TRP A 34 -23.43 -37.56 6.69
CA TRP A 34 -23.08 -36.31 6.03
C TRP A 34 -24.18 -35.86 5.07
N SER A 35 -24.33 -34.55 4.93
CA SER A 35 -25.33 -33.92 4.07
C SER A 35 -24.73 -32.76 3.27
N TYR A 36 -25.03 -32.67 1.97
CA TYR A 36 -24.59 -31.58 1.11
C TYR A 36 -25.32 -30.27 1.47
N GLN A 37 -24.55 -29.19 1.61
CA GLN A 37 -25.00 -27.86 2.03
C GLN A 37 -25.06 -26.85 0.88
N GLY A 38 -24.74 -27.29 -0.34
CA GLY A 38 -24.72 -26.43 -1.54
C GLY A 38 -23.34 -25.89 -1.88
N CYS A 39 -23.31 -25.04 -2.91
CA CYS A 39 -22.13 -24.30 -3.33
C CYS A 39 -21.95 -23.03 -2.48
N TRP A 40 -20.75 -22.78 -1.95
CA TRP A 40 -20.46 -21.62 -1.08
C TRP A 40 -19.28 -20.81 -1.59
N THR A 41 -19.33 -19.49 -1.41
CA THR A 41 -18.22 -18.60 -1.74
C THR A 41 -17.06 -18.78 -0.79
N ASP A 42 -15.85 -18.77 -1.34
CA ASP A 42 -14.66 -18.55 -0.53
C ASP A 42 -14.57 -17.05 -0.15
N VAL A 43 -14.28 -16.73 1.12
CA VAL A 43 -14.11 -15.34 1.60
C VAL A 43 -12.70 -14.83 1.31
N PRO A 44 -12.40 -13.51 1.40
CA PRO A 44 -11.03 -13.02 1.38
C PRO A 44 -10.19 -13.72 2.47
N GLY A 45 -9.36 -14.68 2.07
CA GLY A 45 -8.78 -15.70 2.95
C GLY A 45 -9.24 -17.10 2.52
N ARG A 46 -9.82 -17.87 3.45
CA ARG A 46 -10.48 -19.17 3.21
C ARG A 46 -11.73 -19.31 4.08
N THR A 47 -12.82 -19.84 3.51
CA THR A 47 -14.08 -20.13 4.19
C THR A 47 -13.92 -21.30 5.16
N PHE A 48 -13.11 -22.30 4.81
CA PHE A 48 -12.66 -23.38 5.69
C PHE A 48 -11.13 -23.36 5.80
N SER A 49 -10.63 -23.27 7.02
CA SER A 49 -9.21 -23.05 7.34
C SER A 49 -8.65 -24.03 8.37
N GLY A 50 -9.45 -25.03 8.76
CA GLY A 50 -9.04 -26.11 9.65
C GLY A 50 -8.09 -27.10 8.96
N ALA A 51 -8.44 -28.38 8.95
CA ALA A 51 -7.60 -29.38 8.27
C ALA A 51 -7.80 -29.35 6.76
N SER A 52 -6.73 -29.51 5.98
CA SER A 52 -6.84 -29.59 4.52
C SER A 52 -5.80 -30.51 3.88
N TYR A 53 -6.03 -30.89 2.62
CA TYR A 53 -5.06 -31.52 1.72
C TYR A 53 -5.49 -31.32 0.26
N ALA A 54 -4.58 -31.59 -0.68
CA ALA A 54 -4.89 -31.62 -2.11
C ALA A 54 -4.38 -32.91 -2.76
N ASP A 55 -5.15 -33.46 -3.69
CA ASP A 55 -4.82 -34.65 -4.47
C ASP A 55 -5.24 -34.46 -5.94
N GLY A 56 -4.24 -34.31 -6.82
CA GLY A 56 -4.47 -34.08 -8.24
C GLY A 56 -4.89 -35.33 -9.03
N THR A 57 -5.09 -36.48 -8.39
CA THR A 57 -5.38 -37.75 -9.05
C THR A 57 -6.57 -38.50 -8.49
N ASN A 58 -6.83 -38.43 -7.19
CA ASN A 58 -7.85 -39.24 -6.53
C ASN A 58 -8.79 -38.42 -5.63
N MET A 59 -8.96 -37.11 -5.88
CA MET A 59 -9.91 -36.34 -5.09
C MET A 59 -11.35 -36.76 -5.43
N THR A 60 -12.14 -37.11 -4.41
CA THR A 60 -13.59 -37.35 -4.51
C THR A 60 -14.28 -36.72 -3.30
N ILE A 61 -15.60 -36.54 -3.36
CA ILE A 61 -16.39 -36.04 -2.23
C ILE A 61 -16.21 -36.95 -1.00
N GLU A 62 -16.22 -38.28 -1.18
CA GLU A 62 -16.08 -39.29 -0.12
C GLU A 62 -14.72 -39.20 0.56
N ASN A 63 -13.66 -38.99 -0.21
CA ASN A 63 -12.30 -38.89 0.32
C ASN A 63 -12.16 -37.65 1.19
N CYS A 64 -12.72 -36.52 0.76
CA CYS A 64 -12.72 -35.30 1.56
C CYS A 64 -13.55 -35.44 2.84
N ILE A 65 -14.76 -36.00 2.75
CA ILE A 65 -15.62 -36.27 3.91
C ILE A 65 -14.93 -37.21 4.91
N SER A 66 -14.30 -38.28 4.43
CA SER A 66 -13.61 -39.26 5.27
C SER A 66 -12.41 -38.62 5.98
N TYR A 67 -11.67 -37.77 5.28
CA TYR A 67 -10.57 -37.00 5.86
C TYR A 67 -11.07 -36.06 6.97
N CYS A 68 -12.08 -35.23 6.71
CA CYS A 68 -12.60 -34.29 7.70
C CYS A 68 -13.21 -35.00 8.93
N THR A 69 -13.88 -36.14 8.71
CA THR A 69 -14.34 -37.02 9.79
C THR A 69 -13.18 -37.51 10.64
N SER A 70 -12.07 -37.97 10.03
CA SER A 70 -10.88 -38.44 10.76
C SER A 70 -10.17 -37.35 11.57
N LYS A 71 -10.36 -36.08 11.17
CA LYS A 71 -9.81 -34.89 11.83
C LYS A 71 -10.76 -34.28 12.86
N GLY A 72 -11.97 -34.84 13.02
CA GLY A 72 -12.95 -34.38 14.00
C GLY A 72 -13.65 -33.07 13.61
N PHE A 73 -13.72 -32.73 12.32
CA PHE A 73 -14.41 -31.54 11.82
C PHE A 73 -15.81 -31.88 11.27
N PRO A 74 -16.86 -31.13 11.65
CA PRO A 74 -18.22 -31.35 11.14
C PRO A 74 -18.48 -30.80 9.74
N TYR A 75 -17.62 -29.94 9.20
CA TYR A 75 -17.72 -29.43 7.83
C TYR A 75 -16.56 -29.91 6.95
N ALA A 76 -16.89 -30.19 5.69
CA ALA A 76 -15.96 -30.55 4.62
C ALA A 76 -16.31 -29.74 3.37
N GLY A 77 -15.31 -29.33 2.60
CA GLY A 77 -15.48 -28.54 1.39
C GLY A 77 -14.48 -28.97 0.34
N THR A 78 -14.95 -29.34 -0.85
CA THR A 78 -14.09 -29.61 -2.00
C THR A 78 -14.00 -28.37 -2.89
N GLU A 79 -12.80 -28.04 -3.35
CA GLU A 79 -12.52 -26.85 -4.16
C GLU A 79 -11.53 -27.17 -5.30
N TYR A 80 -11.66 -26.43 -6.41
CA TYR A 80 -10.71 -26.42 -7.53
C TYR A 80 -10.34 -27.81 -8.09
N SER A 81 -11.32 -28.70 -8.22
CA SER A 81 -11.18 -30.11 -8.66
C SER A 81 -10.40 -31.05 -7.73
N GLN A 82 -9.46 -30.55 -6.93
CA GLN A 82 -8.42 -31.36 -6.30
C GLN A 82 -8.16 -31.05 -4.84
N GLU A 83 -8.84 -30.08 -4.23
CA GLU A 83 -8.59 -29.63 -2.87
C GLU A 83 -9.71 -30.07 -1.93
N CYS A 84 -9.34 -30.38 -0.69
CA CYS A 84 -10.25 -30.68 0.40
C CYS A 84 -9.93 -29.83 1.63
N TRP A 85 -10.95 -29.20 2.18
CA TRP A 85 -10.88 -28.30 3.32
C TRP A 85 -11.89 -28.70 4.40
N CYS A 86 -11.51 -28.62 5.67
CA CYS A 86 -12.34 -29.00 6.80
C CYS A 86 -12.46 -27.85 7.79
N ASP A 87 -13.60 -27.71 8.45
CA ASP A 87 -13.76 -26.73 9.52
C ASP A 87 -14.91 -27.10 10.50
N SER A 88 -15.04 -26.32 11.56
CA SER A 88 -16.12 -26.42 12.56
C SER A 88 -17.28 -25.46 12.29
N GLY A 89 -17.13 -24.58 11.31
CA GLY A 89 -18.15 -23.65 10.85
C GLY A 89 -17.64 -22.82 9.67
N TYR A 90 -18.52 -21.98 9.13
CA TYR A 90 -18.18 -21.07 8.04
C TYR A 90 -17.44 -19.82 8.56
N ALA A 91 -16.45 -19.35 7.80
CA ALA A 91 -15.88 -18.02 8.01
C ALA A 91 -16.96 -16.92 7.84
N SER A 92 -16.78 -15.81 8.57
CA SER A 92 -17.70 -14.68 8.49
C SER A 92 -17.66 -14.05 7.09
N GLY A 93 -18.82 -13.91 6.45
CA GLY A 93 -18.94 -13.40 5.08
C GLY A 93 -19.06 -14.48 4.00
N ALA A 94 -18.95 -15.77 4.36
CA ALA A 94 -19.26 -16.85 3.43
C ALA A 94 -20.76 -16.81 3.10
N THR A 95 -21.09 -16.83 1.81
CA THR A 95 -22.47 -16.82 1.32
C THR A 95 -22.68 -17.98 0.36
N GLN A 96 -23.92 -18.44 0.27
CA GLN A 96 -24.28 -19.49 -0.67
C GLN A 96 -24.21 -18.95 -2.10
N ALA A 97 -23.43 -19.60 -2.95
CA ALA A 97 -23.26 -19.28 -4.36
C ALA A 97 -24.28 -20.05 -5.22
N ALA A 98 -24.33 -19.73 -6.51
CA ALA A 98 -25.13 -20.53 -7.44
C ALA A 98 -24.49 -21.91 -7.61
N GLU A 99 -25.29 -22.98 -7.68
CA GLU A 99 -24.78 -24.34 -7.90
C GLU A 99 -23.96 -24.46 -9.20
N SER A 100 -24.24 -23.61 -10.19
CA SER A 100 -23.46 -23.52 -11.44
C SER A 100 -22.03 -23.01 -11.26
N ASP A 101 -21.70 -22.43 -10.11
CA ASP A 101 -20.36 -21.93 -9.80
C ASP A 101 -19.45 -23.05 -9.27
N CYS A 102 -20.03 -24.12 -8.70
CA CYS A 102 -19.31 -25.33 -8.30
C CYS A 102 -19.30 -26.35 -9.46
N ASN A 103 -18.70 -25.94 -10.58
CA ASN A 103 -18.77 -26.65 -11.86
C ASN A 103 -17.49 -27.40 -12.23
N MET A 104 -16.50 -27.47 -11.34
CA MET A 104 -15.26 -28.20 -11.57
C MET A 104 -15.41 -29.66 -11.14
N ALA A 105 -15.15 -30.58 -12.07
CA ALA A 105 -15.22 -32.02 -11.79
C ALA A 105 -14.10 -32.45 -10.85
N CYS A 106 -14.36 -33.40 -9.95
CA CYS A 106 -13.33 -33.96 -9.09
C CYS A 106 -12.27 -34.73 -9.90
N THR A 107 -11.00 -34.65 -9.49
CA THR A 107 -9.89 -35.35 -10.20
C THR A 107 -9.97 -36.87 -10.12
N GLY A 108 -10.58 -37.40 -9.06
CA GLY A 108 -10.80 -38.83 -8.83
C GLY A 108 -12.17 -39.36 -9.30
N ASP A 109 -13.14 -38.50 -9.56
CA ASP A 109 -14.46 -38.85 -10.14
C ASP A 109 -15.00 -37.66 -10.96
N ASP A 110 -15.00 -37.80 -12.29
CA ASP A 110 -15.38 -36.72 -13.20
C ASP A 110 -16.89 -36.45 -13.26
N THR A 111 -17.69 -37.21 -12.50
CA THR A 111 -19.14 -37.04 -12.38
C THR A 111 -19.55 -36.20 -11.16
N GLU A 112 -18.62 -35.90 -10.26
CA GLU A 112 -18.85 -35.20 -8.99
C GLU A 112 -18.38 -33.73 -9.03
N PRO A 113 -19.10 -32.79 -8.36
CA PRO A 113 -18.66 -31.41 -8.25
C PRO A 113 -17.66 -31.20 -7.10
N CYS A 114 -16.41 -30.88 -7.43
CA CYS A 114 -15.35 -30.47 -6.49
C CYS A 114 -15.12 -28.95 -6.54
N GLY A 115 -16.20 -28.20 -6.30
CA GLY A 115 -16.17 -26.75 -6.21
C GLY A 115 -15.91 -26.05 -7.53
N GLY A 116 -15.30 -24.87 -7.46
CA GLY A 116 -14.94 -23.99 -8.57
C GLY A 116 -13.91 -22.95 -8.11
N PRO A 117 -13.49 -22.00 -8.96
CA PRO A 117 -12.58 -20.95 -8.53
C PRO A 117 -13.20 -20.11 -7.41
N SER A 118 -12.63 -20.17 -6.19
CA SER A 118 -13.17 -19.51 -4.99
C SER A 118 -14.60 -19.97 -4.63
N ARG A 119 -14.88 -21.26 -4.83
CA ARG A 119 -16.19 -21.89 -4.63
C ARG A 119 -16.03 -23.28 -4.05
N LEU A 120 -16.65 -23.54 -2.91
CA LEU A 120 -16.62 -24.84 -2.24
C LEU A 120 -17.94 -25.58 -2.42
N SER A 121 -17.87 -26.86 -2.82
CA SER A 121 -18.97 -27.80 -2.60
C SER A 121 -18.94 -28.22 -1.14
N VAL A 122 -19.90 -27.77 -0.33
CA VAL A 122 -19.84 -27.94 1.14
C VAL A 122 -20.69 -29.09 1.64
N PHE A 123 -20.19 -29.81 2.63
CA PHE A 123 -20.84 -30.93 3.31
C PHE A 123 -20.79 -30.73 4.83
N HIS A 124 -21.79 -31.24 5.54
CA HIS A 124 -21.89 -31.14 6.99
C HIS A 124 -22.44 -32.42 7.64
N THR A 125 -21.94 -32.77 8.83
CA THR A 125 -22.49 -33.84 9.69
C THR A 125 -22.78 -33.35 11.11
N THR A 126 -23.77 -33.96 11.76
CA THR A 126 -24.06 -33.76 13.19
C THR A 126 -23.43 -34.82 14.09
N ASP A 127 -22.81 -35.86 13.52
CA ASP A 127 -22.18 -36.95 14.29
C ASP A 127 -20.86 -36.52 14.93
N VAL A 128 -20.29 -35.43 14.42
CA VAL A 128 -19.08 -34.77 14.91
C VAL A 128 -19.51 -33.40 15.42
N LEU A 129 -19.21 -33.05 16.67
CA LEU A 129 -19.57 -31.74 17.22
C LEU A 129 -18.49 -30.66 16.98
N GLY A 130 -17.34 -31.06 16.44
CA GLY A 130 -16.17 -30.19 16.33
C GLY A 130 -15.60 -29.75 17.69
N PRO A 131 -14.47 -29.06 17.70
CA PRO A 131 -13.99 -28.31 18.87
C PRO A 131 -15.01 -27.26 19.32
N GLN A 132 -15.26 -27.20 20.63
CA GLN A 132 -16.20 -26.25 21.23
C GLN A 132 -15.48 -25.30 22.20
N PRO A 133 -15.96 -24.06 22.43
CA PRO A 133 -15.44 -23.25 23.52
C PRO A 133 -15.63 -24.01 24.84
N ASN A 134 -14.55 -24.17 25.61
CA ASN A 134 -14.67 -24.76 26.95
C ASN A 134 -15.63 -23.86 27.77
N PRO A 135 -16.69 -24.39 28.39
CA PRO A 135 -17.68 -23.57 29.10
C PRO A 135 -17.14 -22.90 30.38
N GLY A 136 -15.99 -23.35 30.87
CA GLY A 136 -15.34 -22.82 32.07
C GLY A 136 -14.78 -23.94 32.95
N VAL A 137 -13.58 -23.72 33.47
CA VAL A 137 -12.84 -24.64 34.36
C VAL A 137 -12.05 -23.81 35.37
N ASN A 138 -11.65 -24.42 36.49
CA ASN A 138 -10.92 -23.74 37.58
C ASN A 138 -11.64 -22.52 38.17
N GLY A 139 -12.98 -22.50 38.15
CA GLY A 139 -13.79 -21.39 38.65
C GLY A 139 -13.92 -20.20 37.68
N TYR A 140 -13.32 -20.29 36.50
CA TYR A 140 -13.59 -19.34 35.41
C TYR A 140 -14.81 -19.76 34.61
N VAL A 141 -15.55 -18.77 34.12
CA VAL A 141 -16.72 -18.93 33.26
C VAL A 141 -16.42 -18.29 31.91
N TYR A 142 -16.75 -18.98 30.82
CA TYR A 142 -16.57 -18.44 29.47
C TYR A 142 -17.41 -17.17 29.25
N MET A 143 -16.78 -16.10 28.76
CA MET A 143 -17.39 -14.79 28.50
C MET A 143 -17.72 -14.53 27.03
N GLY A 144 -17.23 -15.37 26.12
CA GLY A 144 -17.34 -15.14 24.68
C GLY A 144 -16.00 -14.86 24.00
N CYS A 145 -16.06 -14.56 22.71
CA CYS A 145 -14.91 -14.19 21.90
C CYS A 145 -14.64 -12.69 22.06
N TYR A 146 -13.36 -12.31 22.15
CA TYR A 146 -12.91 -10.93 22.28
C TYR A 146 -11.84 -10.65 21.24
N ALA A 147 -11.87 -9.45 20.66
CA ALA A 147 -10.78 -8.95 19.85
C ALA A 147 -9.66 -8.44 20.76
N GLU A 148 -8.42 -8.64 20.30
CA GLU A 148 -7.27 -7.96 20.85
C GLU A 148 -7.42 -6.42 20.77
N GLY A 149 -6.66 -5.70 21.58
CA GLY A 149 -6.73 -4.24 21.63
C GLY A 149 -6.09 -3.57 20.41
N THR A 150 -6.63 -2.43 19.98
CA THR A 150 -6.12 -1.66 18.83
C THR A 150 -4.80 -0.95 19.11
N THR A 151 -4.36 -0.89 20.37
CA THR A 151 -3.10 -0.26 20.80
C THR A 151 -2.19 -1.20 21.59
N GLY A 152 -2.48 -2.51 21.59
CA GLY A 152 -1.75 -3.53 22.36
C GLY A 152 -2.65 -4.64 22.88
N ARG A 153 -2.08 -5.59 23.64
CA ARG A 153 -2.81 -6.77 24.14
C ARG A 153 -3.98 -6.41 25.06
N ALA A 154 -5.13 -7.05 24.87
CA ALA A 154 -6.34 -6.91 25.65
C ALA A 154 -6.15 -7.44 27.08
N LEU A 155 -5.34 -8.49 27.24
CA LEU A 155 -4.83 -8.99 28.51
C LEU A 155 -3.30 -8.88 28.49
N THR A 156 -2.72 -8.03 29.33
CA THR A 156 -1.32 -7.59 29.19
C THR A 156 -0.30 -8.53 29.82
N TYR A 157 -0.73 -9.55 30.58
CA TYR A 157 0.18 -10.51 31.20
C TYR A 157 0.17 -11.84 30.43
N GLY A 158 1.29 -12.20 29.79
CA GLY A 158 1.45 -13.53 29.20
C GLY A 158 1.77 -14.58 30.26
N ALA A 159 1.00 -15.67 30.32
CA ALA A 159 1.16 -16.71 31.34
C ALA A 159 2.38 -17.63 31.13
N GLY A 160 3.11 -17.48 30.02
CA GLY A 160 4.36 -18.20 29.75
C GLY A 160 4.21 -19.73 29.64
N LEU A 161 3.03 -20.21 29.24
CA LEU A 161 2.77 -21.64 29.06
C LEU A 161 3.40 -22.16 27.76
N SER A 162 3.81 -23.43 27.76
CA SER A 162 4.27 -24.09 26.52
C SER A 162 3.15 -24.11 25.49
N GLY A 163 3.38 -23.44 24.36
CA GLY A 163 2.37 -23.28 23.33
C GLY A 163 2.01 -24.58 22.61
N SER A 164 2.86 -25.62 22.63
CA SER A 164 2.57 -26.91 22.01
C SER A 164 1.48 -27.71 22.75
N ASP A 165 1.33 -27.46 24.05
CA ASP A 165 0.50 -28.27 24.94
C ASP A 165 -0.59 -27.45 25.62
N LEU A 166 -0.91 -26.26 25.09
CA LEU A 166 -1.85 -25.34 25.70
C LEU A 166 -3.28 -25.91 25.72
N THR A 167 -3.97 -25.79 26.86
CA THR A 167 -5.41 -26.03 27.00
C THR A 167 -6.06 -24.88 27.77
N VAL A 168 -7.39 -24.73 27.67
CA VAL A 168 -8.13 -23.74 28.48
C VAL A 168 -7.92 -23.98 29.98
N GLU A 169 -7.87 -25.25 30.40
CA GLU A 169 -7.60 -25.63 31.79
C GLU A 169 -6.22 -25.15 32.25
N LYS A 170 -5.18 -25.36 31.45
CA LYS A 170 -3.83 -24.90 31.79
C LYS A 170 -3.76 -23.37 31.84
N CYS A 171 -4.41 -22.67 30.91
CA CYS A 171 -4.42 -21.22 30.90
C CYS A 171 -5.15 -20.62 32.10
N THR A 172 -6.37 -21.09 32.38
CA THR A 172 -7.15 -20.61 33.53
C THR A 172 -6.49 -20.98 34.86
N ALA A 173 -5.85 -22.14 34.98
CA ALA A 173 -5.06 -22.51 36.16
C ALA A 173 -3.84 -21.59 36.36
N ALA A 174 -3.12 -21.26 35.28
CA ALA A 174 -1.98 -20.36 35.34
C ALA A 174 -2.39 -18.92 35.70
N CYS A 175 -3.48 -18.42 35.10
CA CYS A 175 -4.02 -17.10 35.45
C CYS A 175 -4.55 -17.07 36.89
N HIS A 176 -5.16 -18.16 37.37
CA HIS A 176 -5.60 -18.27 38.77
C HIS A 176 -4.42 -18.23 39.73
N ALA A 177 -3.38 -19.03 39.45
CA ALA A 177 -2.17 -19.07 40.24
C ALA A 177 -1.42 -17.73 40.27
N ALA A 178 -1.54 -16.95 39.19
CA ALA A 178 -1.03 -15.58 39.07
C ALA A 178 -1.98 -14.50 39.64
N ASN A 179 -3.08 -14.89 40.30
CA ASN A 179 -4.09 -14.00 40.91
C ASN A 179 -4.80 -13.05 39.94
N TYR A 180 -5.01 -13.46 38.68
CA TYR A 180 -5.76 -12.67 37.69
C TYR A 180 -7.20 -13.13 37.57
N ILE A 181 -8.16 -12.22 37.47
CA ILE A 181 -9.59 -12.57 37.35
C ILE A 181 -10.05 -12.81 35.91
N LEU A 182 -9.24 -12.46 34.91
CA LEU A 182 -9.47 -12.74 33.49
C LEU A 182 -8.36 -13.65 32.95
N ALA A 183 -8.78 -14.61 32.12
CA ALA A 183 -7.89 -15.45 31.32
C ALA A 183 -8.37 -15.43 29.87
N GLY A 184 -7.44 -15.40 28.92
CA GLY A 184 -7.72 -15.40 27.50
C GLY A 184 -6.76 -16.34 26.80
N VAL A 185 -7.31 -17.26 26.01
CA VAL A 185 -6.52 -18.15 25.15
C VAL A 185 -6.62 -17.69 23.71
N GLU A 186 -5.48 -17.68 23.01
CA GLU A 186 -5.36 -17.16 21.65
C GLU A 186 -4.44 -18.02 20.79
N TYR A 187 -4.69 -18.00 19.47
CA TYR A 187 -3.84 -18.62 18.46
C TYR A 187 -3.54 -20.11 18.68
N GLY A 188 -4.42 -20.84 19.38
CA GLY A 188 -4.26 -22.24 19.73
C GLY A 188 -3.20 -22.53 20.81
N GLY A 189 -2.21 -21.66 20.98
CA GLY A 189 -1.01 -21.89 21.82
C GLY A 189 -0.66 -20.77 22.79
N GLU A 190 -1.38 -19.65 22.79
CA GLU A 190 -1.08 -18.50 23.65
C GLU A 190 -2.07 -18.36 24.81
N CYS A 191 -1.57 -17.92 25.96
CA CYS A 191 -2.37 -17.68 27.17
C CYS A 191 -2.01 -16.34 27.80
N TYR A 192 -3.02 -15.51 28.00
CA TYR A 192 -2.90 -14.19 28.58
C TYR A 192 -3.85 -14.04 29.77
N CYS A 193 -3.45 -13.24 30.75
CA CYS A 193 -4.17 -12.98 31.98
C CYS A 193 -4.29 -11.47 32.21
N GLY A 194 -5.30 -11.07 32.97
CA GLY A 194 -5.46 -9.68 33.39
C GLY A 194 -6.54 -9.51 34.44
N ASN A 195 -6.64 -8.31 34.99
CA ASN A 195 -7.75 -7.92 35.87
C ASN A 195 -8.73 -6.96 35.21
N THR A 196 -8.36 -6.45 34.04
CA THR A 196 -9.14 -5.53 33.22
C THR A 196 -8.87 -5.84 31.75
N ILE A 197 -9.84 -5.54 30.89
CA ILE A 197 -9.62 -5.55 29.44
C ILE A 197 -9.00 -4.20 29.04
N ALA A 198 -7.76 -4.23 28.54
CA ALA A 198 -6.96 -3.05 28.23
C ALA A 198 -6.88 -2.77 26.73
N ASN A 199 -6.25 -1.66 26.35
CA ASN A 199 -5.82 -1.33 24.98
C ASN A 199 -6.93 -1.35 23.91
N GLY A 200 -8.20 -1.16 24.31
CA GLY A 200 -9.34 -1.18 23.40
C GLY A 200 -9.86 -2.57 23.05
N GLY A 201 -9.45 -3.62 23.77
CA GLY A 201 -10.02 -4.96 23.62
C GLY A 201 -11.54 -4.95 23.85
N ALA A 202 -12.28 -5.65 23.00
CA ALA A 202 -13.75 -5.58 22.98
C ALA A 202 -14.37 -6.93 22.58
N PRO A 203 -15.63 -7.21 22.95
CA PRO A 203 -16.32 -8.41 22.50
C PRO A 203 -16.35 -8.51 20.97
N ALA A 204 -16.09 -9.70 20.45
CA ALA A 204 -16.14 -10.04 19.04
C ALA A 204 -17.21 -11.12 18.78
N THR A 205 -17.89 -11.03 17.64
CA THR A 205 -18.95 -11.98 17.27
C THR A 205 -18.44 -13.24 16.56
N SER A 206 -17.18 -13.24 16.11
CA SER A 206 -16.53 -14.34 15.38
C SER A 206 -15.00 -14.27 15.43
N GLY A 207 -14.33 -15.34 14.98
CA GLY A 207 -12.86 -15.40 14.84
C GLY A 207 -12.12 -16.18 15.95
N CYS A 208 -12.82 -16.71 16.95
CA CYS A 208 -12.24 -17.60 17.97
C CYS A 208 -12.48 -19.08 17.61
N SER A 209 -11.87 -19.56 16.53
CA SER A 209 -12.13 -20.88 15.93
C SER A 209 -10.91 -21.82 15.88
N MET A 210 -9.75 -21.41 16.40
CA MET A 210 -8.56 -22.27 16.46
C MET A 210 -8.67 -23.25 17.61
N THR A 211 -8.29 -24.50 17.38
CA THR A 211 -8.21 -25.51 18.44
C THR A 211 -7.04 -25.24 19.38
N CYS A 212 -7.19 -25.59 20.64
CA CYS A 212 -6.07 -25.62 21.57
C CYS A 212 -5.04 -26.67 21.15
N ASN A 213 -3.76 -26.29 21.09
CA ASN A 213 -2.67 -27.18 20.67
C ASN A 213 -2.53 -28.42 21.57
N GLY A 214 -2.82 -28.28 22.87
CA GLY A 214 -2.84 -29.38 23.84
C GLY A 214 -4.19 -30.07 24.01
N ASN A 215 -5.26 -29.58 23.39
CA ASN A 215 -6.57 -30.25 23.38
C ASN A 215 -7.40 -29.84 22.17
N SER A 216 -7.36 -30.66 21.12
CA SER A 216 -8.08 -30.40 19.87
C SER A 216 -9.59 -30.50 19.97
N SER A 217 -10.17 -30.85 21.13
CA SER A 217 -11.62 -30.82 21.36
C SER A 217 -12.13 -29.46 21.86
N GLU A 218 -11.25 -28.49 22.10
CA GLU A 218 -11.59 -27.17 22.64
C GLU A 218 -11.03 -26.03 21.79
N LEU A 219 -11.68 -24.87 21.82
CA LEU A 219 -11.25 -23.67 21.10
C LEU A 219 -10.37 -22.76 21.97
N CYS A 220 -9.26 -22.30 21.40
CA CYS A 220 -8.25 -21.42 21.99
C CYS A 220 -8.01 -20.18 21.12
N GLY A 221 -9.08 -19.43 20.87
CA GLY A 221 -9.05 -18.15 20.19
C GLY A 221 -8.82 -18.24 18.69
N GLY A 222 -8.13 -17.26 18.12
CA GLY A 222 -7.76 -17.16 16.71
C GLY A 222 -6.83 -15.97 16.48
N PRO A 223 -6.45 -15.65 15.24
CA PRO A 223 -5.56 -14.51 14.98
C PRO A 223 -6.18 -13.19 15.50
N ASN A 224 -5.55 -12.55 16.49
CA ASN A 224 -6.05 -11.34 17.17
C ASN A 224 -7.41 -11.56 17.88
N ARG A 225 -7.69 -12.77 18.36
CA ARG A 225 -8.98 -13.18 18.93
C ARG A 225 -8.79 -14.09 20.14
N LEU A 226 -9.37 -13.72 21.27
CA LEU A 226 -9.29 -14.43 22.54
C LEU A 226 -10.61 -15.10 22.88
N ASN A 227 -10.62 -16.40 23.17
CA ASN A 227 -11.71 -16.94 23.99
C ASN A 227 -11.46 -16.48 25.44
N MET A 228 -12.36 -15.64 25.96
CA MET A 228 -12.20 -14.94 27.24
C MET A 228 -12.94 -15.66 28.37
N TYR A 229 -12.34 -15.65 29.56
CA TYR A 229 -12.79 -16.37 30.74
C TYR A 229 -12.76 -15.48 31.98
N ASN A 230 -13.83 -15.48 32.79
CA ASN A 230 -14.00 -14.66 34.00
C ASN A 230 -14.03 -15.51 35.26
N TYR A 231 -13.11 -15.28 36.18
CA TYR A 231 -13.11 -15.97 37.46
C TYR A 231 -14.33 -15.55 38.28
N GLN A 232 -15.24 -16.50 38.52
CA GLN A 232 -16.47 -16.32 39.32
C GLN A 232 -17.28 -15.06 38.95
N ASN A 233 -17.22 -14.61 37.69
CA ASN A 233 -17.83 -13.36 37.22
C ASN A 233 -17.43 -12.10 37.99
N GLN A 234 -16.19 -12.05 38.51
CA GLN A 234 -15.70 -10.92 39.29
C GLN A 234 -15.40 -9.68 38.45
N TYR A 235 -15.13 -9.84 37.15
CA TYR A 235 -14.98 -8.71 36.24
C TYR A 235 -16.34 -8.19 35.75
N SER A 236 -16.59 -6.87 35.91
CA SER A 236 -17.76 -6.15 35.40
C SER A 236 -17.34 -4.87 34.67
N ALA A 237 -17.76 -4.71 33.42
CA ALA A 237 -17.39 -3.58 32.56
C ALA A 237 -18.02 -2.22 32.96
N SER A 238 -18.74 -2.15 34.08
CA SER A 238 -19.59 -0.99 34.46
C SER A 238 -19.13 -0.21 35.71
N SER A 239 -18.01 -0.56 36.35
CA SER A 239 -17.54 0.15 37.55
C SER A 239 -16.30 1.03 37.28
N THR A 240 -16.53 2.34 37.16
CA THR A 240 -15.50 3.39 37.10
C THR A 240 -14.84 3.59 38.48
N PRO A 241 -13.51 3.64 38.62
CA PRO A 241 -12.87 3.92 39.91
C PRO A 241 -12.75 5.43 40.15
N THR A 242 -13.47 5.93 41.16
CA THR A 242 -13.36 7.30 41.68
C THR A 242 -12.22 7.38 42.69
N ALA A 243 -11.27 8.29 42.49
CA ALA A 243 -10.21 8.59 43.43
C ALA A 243 -10.71 9.43 44.62
N THR A 244 -10.44 8.99 45.86
CA THR A 244 -10.44 9.83 47.07
C THR A 244 -9.48 9.28 48.15
N LEU A 245 -8.54 10.12 48.58
CA LEU A 245 -7.98 10.16 49.95
C LEU A 245 -8.87 11.12 50.77
N PRO A 246 -9.06 11.07 52.11
CA PRO A 246 -8.05 10.78 53.16
C PRO A 246 -8.56 10.06 54.45
N GLY A 247 -7.68 9.84 55.45
CA GLY A 247 -8.05 9.94 56.89
C GLY A 247 -7.76 8.76 57.83
N ASN A 248 -6.81 8.93 58.76
CA ASN A 248 -6.51 8.11 59.95
C ASN A 248 -7.67 8.05 60.97
N THR A 249 -7.91 6.90 61.63
CA THR A 249 -7.81 6.65 63.10
C THR A 249 -8.20 5.22 63.51
N ASP A 250 -7.26 4.58 64.23
CA ASP A 250 -7.32 3.67 65.40
C ASP A 250 -7.89 2.22 65.41
N VAL A 251 -6.91 1.30 65.61
CA VAL A 251 -6.78 0.13 66.55
C VAL A 251 -7.76 -1.06 66.38
N ALA A 252 -7.31 -2.28 66.06
CA ALA A 252 -6.62 -3.20 66.98
C ALA A 252 -5.73 -4.29 66.32
N VAL A 253 -4.75 -4.73 67.11
CA VAL A 253 -3.58 -5.57 66.82
C VAL A 253 -3.91 -7.07 66.62
N SER A 254 -3.26 -7.71 65.65
CA SER A 254 -2.85 -9.11 65.74
C SER A 254 -1.63 -9.39 64.84
N THR A 255 -0.68 -10.16 65.36
CA THR A 255 0.69 -10.41 64.88
C THR A 255 0.81 -11.71 64.08
N THR A 256 1.41 -11.71 62.87
CA THR A 256 2.44 -12.67 62.34
C THR A 256 2.73 -12.43 60.84
N PRO A 257 3.91 -12.86 60.31
CA PRO A 257 4.67 -12.14 59.26
C PRO A 257 4.46 -12.61 57.80
N ALA A 258 4.94 -11.74 56.90
CA ALA A 258 4.78 -11.68 55.45
C ALA A 258 5.43 -12.82 54.63
N ALA A 259 4.84 -13.10 53.45
CA ALA A 259 5.45 -13.90 52.39
C ALA A 259 5.64 -13.10 51.07
N THR A 260 6.84 -13.30 50.54
CA THR A 260 7.73 -12.71 49.51
C THR A 260 7.27 -12.92 48.03
N PRO A 261 7.80 -12.17 47.03
CA PRO A 261 7.31 -12.11 45.63
C PRO A 261 7.86 -13.23 44.71
N THR A 262 7.11 -13.61 43.66
CA THR A 262 7.42 -14.74 42.76
C THR A 262 7.82 -14.32 41.34
N GLY A 263 8.92 -13.56 41.22
CA GLY A 263 9.74 -13.54 40.00
C GLY A 263 10.97 -14.44 40.20
N PRO A 264 11.75 -14.75 39.15
CA PRO A 264 13.02 -15.43 39.35
C PRO A 264 13.85 -14.61 40.32
N SER A 265 14.45 -15.27 41.30
CA SER A 265 15.26 -14.61 42.31
C SER A 265 16.65 -15.22 42.34
N GLN A 266 17.62 -14.49 42.87
CA GLN A 266 18.92 -15.07 43.13
C GLN A 266 18.93 -15.55 44.58
N PRO A 267 18.91 -16.88 44.85
CA PRO A 267 18.93 -17.38 46.22
C PRO A 267 20.16 -16.88 46.97
N ALA A 268 19.98 -16.44 48.22
CA ALA A 268 21.11 -16.00 49.04
C ALA A 268 22.12 -17.14 49.30
N THR A 269 21.67 -18.39 49.25
CA THR A 269 22.49 -19.59 49.44
C THR A 269 22.03 -20.74 48.56
N VAL A 270 22.98 -21.50 48.02
CA VAL A 270 22.74 -22.75 47.30
C VAL A 270 23.69 -23.80 47.91
N GLY A 271 23.13 -24.77 48.63
CA GLY A 271 23.92 -25.69 49.46
C GLY A 271 24.82 -24.96 50.46
N ASN A 272 26.13 -25.26 50.45
CA ASN A 272 27.14 -24.63 51.31
C ASN A 272 27.75 -23.34 50.73
N TYR A 273 27.22 -22.83 49.62
CA TYR A 273 27.72 -21.64 48.95
C TYR A 273 26.73 -20.48 49.14
N VAL A 274 27.29 -19.27 49.29
CA VAL A 274 26.59 -18.00 49.49
C VAL A 274 26.74 -17.17 48.23
N TRP A 275 25.67 -16.48 47.83
CA TRP A 275 25.68 -15.56 46.70
C TRP A 275 26.81 -14.53 46.83
N ASN A 276 27.65 -14.43 45.81
CA ASN A 276 28.84 -13.58 45.78
C ASN A 276 28.70 -12.39 44.80
N GLY A 277 27.55 -12.27 44.12
CA GLY A 277 27.24 -11.19 43.19
C GLY A 277 27.41 -11.58 41.72
N CYS A 278 26.87 -10.74 40.83
CA CYS A 278 27.09 -10.88 39.40
C CYS A 278 28.51 -10.44 39.03
N ARG A 279 29.18 -11.17 38.13
CA ARG A 279 30.57 -10.89 37.71
C ARG A 279 30.70 -10.93 36.20
N THR A 280 31.60 -10.12 35.66
CA THR A 280 32.00 -10.21 34.24
C THR A 280 32.91 -11.41 34.01
N GLU A 281 32.95 -11.91 32.78
CA GLU A 281 34.03 -12.79 32.33
C GLU A 281 35.40 -12.10 32.45
N ALA A 282 36.48 -12.88 32.54
CA ALA A 282 37.84 -12.33 32.59
C ALA A 282 38.31 -11.87 31.20
N THR A 283 39.39 -11.08 31.13
CA THR A 283 39.85 -10.51 29.86
C THR A 283 40.30 -11.63 28.91
N ASN A 284 39.47 -11.92 27.91
CA ASN A 284 39.66 -12.96 26.88
C ASN A 284 39.72 -14.41 27.39
N ILE A 285 39.31 -14.70 28.63
CA ILE A 285 39.22 -16.05 29.22
C ILE A 285 38.04 -16.15 30.19
N ARG A 286 37.64 -17.37 30.56
CA ARG A 286 36.54 -17.58 31.53
C ARG A 286 36.87 -17.03 32.91
N ALA A 287 35.91 -16.43 33.62
CA ALA A 287 36.12 -15.94 34.99
C ALA A 287 36.47 -17.06 35.97
N LEU A 288 35.87 -18.24 35.80
CA LEU A 288 36.19 -19.49 36.50
C LEU A 288 36.48 -20.57 35.44
N SER A 289 37.66 -21.19 35.48
CA SER A 289 38.13 -22.08 34.39
C SER A 289 38.59 -23.46 34.84
N ASP A 290 38.45 -23.81 36.13
CA ASP A 290 39.04 -25.04 36.67
C ASP A 290 38.21 -26.29 36.33
N ALA A 291 36.88 -26.15 36.23
CA ALA A 291 35.98 -27.19 35.70
C ALA A 291 34.70 -26.57 35.12
N THR A 292 34.09 -27.23 34.14
CA THR A 292 32.85 -26.76 33.50
C THR A 292 32.00 -27.91 32.98
N PHE A 293 30.69 -27.71 32.92
CA PHE A 293 29.76 -28.48 32.09
C PHE A 293 28.57 -27.61 31.68
N ALA A 294 27.84 -28.05 30.65
CA ALA A 294 26.59 -27.40 30.23
C ALA A 294 25.46 -28.42 30.13
N ALA A 295 24.25 -28.01 30.47
CA ALA A 295 23.05 -28.85 30.40
C ALA A 295 21.80 -27.99 30.16
N ASP A 296 20.89 -28.47 29.30
CA ASP A 296 19.59 -27.82 29.07
C ASP A 296 18.64 -27.90 30.28
N THR A 297 19.04 -28.64 31.32
CA THR A 297 18.34 -28.75 32.61
C THR A 297 19.17 -28.13 33.75
N MET A 298 19.98 -27.11 33.47
CA MET A 298 20.87 -26.49 34.45
C MET A 298 20.08 -25.82 35.60
N THR A 299 20.40 -26.15 36.84
CA THR A 299 19.95 -25.43 38.05
C THR A 299 21.16 -24.98 38.87
N LEU A 300 20.98 -24.07 39.82
CA LEU A 300 22.08 -23.66 40.71
C LEU A 300 22.55 -24.85 41.56
N GLU A 301 21.68 -25.76 42.00
CA GLU A 301 22.02 -26.97 42.76
C GLU A 301 22.81 -27.97 41.93
N ALA A 302 22.48 -28.11 40.64
CA ALA A 302 23.21 -28.97 39.72
C ALA A 302 24.64 -28.47 39.54
N CYS A 303 24.80 -27.15 39.33
CA CYS A 303 26.11 -26.52 39.24
C CYS A 303 26.89 -26.60 40.55
N GLN A 304 26.24 -26.31 41.67
CA GLN A 304 26.82 -26.41 43.02
C GLN A 304 27.32 -27.83 43.30
N SER A 305 26.53 -28.86 42.97
CA SER A 305 26.87 -30.26 43.22
C SER A 305 28.11 -30.67 42.43
N PHE A 306 28.16 -30.29 41.15
CA PHE A 306 29.33 -30.49 40.29
C PHE A 306 30.57 -29.76 40.82
N CYS A 307 30.41 -28.51 41.27
CA CYS A 307 31.51 -27.69 41.75
C CYS A 307 31.87 -27.88 43.24
N SER A 308 31.35 -28.91 43.91
CA SER A 308 31.49 -29.10 45.37
C SER A 308 32.93 -29.16 45.89
N ALA A 309 33.91 -29.48 45.04
CA ALA A 309 35.34 -29.46 45.36
C ALA A 309 36.01 -28.07 45.29
N TYR A 310 35.37 -27.06 44.70
CA TYR A 310 35.96 -25.75 44.41
C TYR A 310 35.50 -24.67 45.40
N THR A 311 36.18 -23.53 45.43
CA THR A 311 35.85 -22.39 46.30
C THR A 311 34.65 -21.62 45.78
N TYR A 312 34.55 -21.48 44.46
CA TYR A 312 33.47 -20.80 43.75
C TYR A 312 32.83 -21.72 42.70
N PHE A 313 31.54 -21.50 42.48
CA PHE A 313 30.88 -21.88 41.24
C PHE A 313 30.19 -20.67 40.65
N GLY A 314 29.96 -20.68 39.34
CA GLY A 314 29.13 -19.69 38.69
C GLY A 314 28.39 -20.24 37.49
N THR A 315 27.24 -19.67 37.20
CA THR A 315 26.39 -20.06 36.08
C THR A 315 26.27 -18.93 35.05
N GLU A 316 26.25 -19.31 33.77
CA GLU A 316 26.17 -18.39 32.63
C GLU A 316 25.19 -18.90 31.56
N TYR A 317 24.65 -18.00 30.75
CA TYR A 317 23.83 -18.33 29.58
C TYR A 317 22.64 -19.28 29.87
N ALA A 318 22.07 -19.22 31.07
CA ALA A 318 21.01 -20.11 31.56
C ALA A 318 21.40 -21.60 31.72
N ARG A 319 22.40 -22.10 30.98
CA ARG A 319 22.67 -23.54 30.79
C ARG A 319 24.08 -23.99 31.17
N GLU A 320 24.98 -23.06 31.46
CA GLU A 320 26.41 -23.35 31.66
C GLU A 320 26.82 -23.21 33.12
N CYS A 321 27.73 -24.08 33.57
CA CYS A 321 28.26 -24.10 34.92
C CYS A 321 29.79 -24.09 34.89
N TYR A 322 30.39 -23.23 35.71
CA TYR A 322 31.83 -23.04 35.81
C TYR A 322 32.29 -23.11 37.28
N CYS A 323 33.42 -23.75 37.53
CA CYS A 323 34.00 -23.88 38.87
C CYS A 323 35.41 -23.27 38.94
N GLY A 324 35.80 -22.74 40.10
CA GLY A 324 37.18 -22.33 40.31
C GLY A 324 37.53 -22.01 41.76
N ASN A 325 38.83 -22.00 42.06
CA ASN A 325 39.32 -21.58 43.40
C ASN A 325 39.69 -20.09 43.50
N SER A 326 39.78 -19.41 42.35
CA SER A 326 40.03 -17.96 42.24
C SER A 326 39.47 -17.45 40.91
N PHE A 327 39.20 -16.14 40.81
CA PHE A 327 38.82 -15.52 39.54
C PHE A 327 40.04 -15.21 38.68
N ASN A 328 39.92 -15.43 37.38
CA ASN A 328 40.93 -15.03 36.41
C ASN A 328 41.03 -13.50 36.27
N ALA A 329 42.23 -13.00 35.93
CA ALA A 329 42.53 -11.57 35.85
C ALA A 329 41.64 -10.86 34.83
N GLY A 330 41.01 -9.75 35.24
CA GLY A 330 40.08 -8.97 34.42
C GLY A 330 38.60 -9.21 34.74
N SER A 331 38.25 -10.27 35.49
CA SER A 331 36.89 -10.46 35.99
C SER A 331 36.60 -9.48 37.13
N VAL A 332 35.67 -8.56 36.90
CA VAL A 332 35.25 -7.53 37.86
C VAL A 332 33.78 -7.70 38.25
N PRO A 333 33.36 -7.23 39.45
CA PRO A 333 31.95 -7.21 39.83
C PRO A 333 31.09 -6.44 38.83
N ALA A 334 29.89 -6.94 38.56
CA ALA A 334 28.86 -6.31 37.76
C ALA A 334 27.62 -6.02 38.63
N PRO A 335 26.71 -5.13 38.21
CA PRO A 335 25.42 -4.98 38.87
C PRO A 335 24.66 -6.32 38.91
N ASP A 336 24.02 -6.64 40.05
CA ASP A 336 23.30 -7.91 40.20
C ASP A 336 22.18 -8.09 39.17
N THR A 337 21.60 -6.99 38.68
CA THR A 337 20.57 -6.96 37.63
C THR A 337 21.06 -7.41 36.25
N ASP A 338 22.38 -7.47 36.03
CA ASP A 338 22.97 -7.92 34.77
C ASP A 338 22.93 -9.46 34.63
N CYS A 339 22.82 -10.19 35.74
CA CYS A 339 22.69 -11.64 35.77
C CYS A 339 21.20 -12.03 35.81
N ASN A 340 20.50 -11.87 34.69
CA ASN A 340 19.04 -11.91 34.63
C ASN A 340 18.45 -13.03 33.74
N PHE A 341 19.26 -13.99 33.29
CA PHE A 341 18.76 -15.14 32.55
C PHE A 341 18.24 -16.19 33.54
N PRO A 342 16.98 -16.64 33.42
CA PRO A 342 16.49 -17.76 34.23
C PRO A 342 17.31 -19.03 33.96
N CYS A 343 17.51 -19.87 34.97
CA CYS A 343 18.19 -21.16 34.77
C CYS A 343 17.37 -22.07 33.85
N ALA A 344 18.02 -22.76 32.92
CA ALA A 344 17.36 -23.61 31.93
C ALA A 344 16.60 -24.80 32.54
N GLY A 345 17.04 -25.28 33.70
CA GLY A 345 16.39 -26.32 34.50
C GLY A 345 15.55 -25.82 35.66
N ASP A 346 15.63 -24.53 36.01
CA ASP A 346 14.80 -23.91 37.05
C ASP A 346 14.55 -22.42 36.75
N GLY A 347 13.42 -22.13 36.11
CA GLY A 347 13.05 -20.75 35.75
C GLY A 347 12.74 -19.82 36.93
N SER A 348 12.77 -20.32 38.17
CA SER A 348 12.58 -19.52 39.40
C SER A 348 13.89 -18.94 39.95
N GLU A 349 15.02 -19.29 39.34
CA GLU A 349 16.35 -18.82 39.73
C GLU A 349 17.09 -18.19 38.55
N TYR A 350 18.03 -17.28 38.84
CA TYR A 350 18.89 -16.69 37.81
C TYR A 350 20.22 -17.45 37.65
N CYS A 351 20.58 -17.74 36.40
CA CYS A 351 21.82 -18.40 35.97
C CYS A 351 22.61 -17.54 34.97
N GLY A 352 23.08 -16.39 35.46
CA GLY A 352 23.94 -15.46 34.72
C GLY A 352 23.20 -14.69 33.63
N ALA A 353 23.95 -14.23 32.62
CA ALA A 353 23.50 -13.71 31.33
C ALA A 353 24.70 -13.74 30.37
N GLY A 354 24.58 -13.19 29.15
CA GLY A 354 25.73 -13.15 28.23
C GLY A 354 26.93 -12.35 28.77
N ASN A 355 28.09 -12.98 28.94
CA ASN A 355 29.30 -12.43 29.59
C ASN A 355 29.07 -11.98 31.05
N ARG A 356 28.13 -12.62 31.74
CA ARG A 356 27.74 -12.30 33.12
C ARG A 356 27.54 -13.59 33.91
N LEU A 357 28.42 -13.83 34.86
CA LEU A 357 28.45 -15.03 35.68
C LEU A 357 27.72 -14.78 37.01
N SER A 358 26.69 -15.57 37.30
CA SER A 358 26.04 -15.61 38.62
C SER A 358 26.92 -16.41 39.58
N VAL A 359 27.66 -15.75 40.48
CA VAL A 359 28.71 -16.42 41.29
C VAL A 359 28.29 -16.72 42.72
N TYR A 360 28.64 -17.92 43.19
CA TYR A 360 28.46 -18.40 44.55
C TYR A 360 29.78 -18.87 45.15
N GLY A 361 30.06 -18.54 46.42
CA GLY A 361 31.30 -18.90 47.13
C GLY A 361 31.05 -19.59 48.48
N LYS A 362 31.92 -20.50 48.93
CA LYS A 362 31.76 -21.20 50.23
C LYS A 362 31.75 -20.24 51.43
N ASN A 363 30.94 -20.58 52.44
CA ASN A 363 30.66 -19.76 53.63
C ASN A 363 31.96 -19.40 54.40
N GLY A 364 32.19 -18.10 54.66
CA GLY A 364 33.42 -17.57 55.30
C GLY A 364 34.35 -16.76 54.40
N THR A 365 34.01 -16.58 53.13
CA THR A 365 34.82 -15.82 52.15
C THR A 365 34.24 -14.40 51.94
N ALA A 366 34.43 -13.51 52.92
CA ALA A 366 34.17 -12.08 52.78
C ALA A 366 35.32 -11.41 51.98
N PRO A 367 35.07 -10.29 51.26
CA PRO A 367 36.04 -9.70 50.34
C PRO A 367 37.21 -9.08 51.11
N ALA A 368 38.35 -9.75 51.09
CA ALA A 368 39.59 -9.15 51.54
C ALA A 368 40.02 -8.07 50.54
N SER A 369 39.84 -6.81 50.93
CA SER A 369 40.75 -5.74 50.50
C SER A 369 42.13 -6.08 51.04
N SER A 370 43.08 -6.38 50.17
CA SER A 370 44.50 -6.41 50.50
C SER A 370 45.32 -5.71 49.42
N THR A 371 45.83 -4.54 49.81
CA THR A 371 47.07 -3.99 49.29
C THR A 371 48.21 -5.00 49.48
N SER A 372 48.88 -5.40 48.40
CA SER A 372 50.28 -5.83 48.41
C SER A 372 50.86 -5.67 47.00
N SER A 373 51.62 -4.60 46.80
CA SER A 373 53.07 -4.65 46.54
C SER A 373 53.46 -5.20 45.16
N ALA A 374 53.88 -4.26 44.32
CA ALA A 374 54.56 -4.49 43.06
C ALA A 374 55.71 -5.50 43.16
N PRO A 375 55.94 -6.28 42.10
CA PRO A 375 57.26 -6.60 41.63
C PRO A 375 57.60 -5.78 40.38
N ALA A 376 58.83 -5.27 40.43
CA ALA A 376 59.59 -4.58 39.41
C ALA A 376 59.15 -4.73 37.95
N THR A 377 58.95 -3.55 37.35
CA THR A 377 59.26 -3.21 35.96
C THR A 377 60.45 -3.99 35.40
N THR A 378 60.19 -4.79 34.36
CA THR A 378 61.16 -5.05 33.29
C THR A 378 60.63 -4.43 32.01
N THR A 379 61.13 -3.24 31.70
CA THR A 379 61.01 -2.62 30.39
C THR A 379 61.76 -3.48 29.38
N SER A 380 61.06 -4.37 28.67
CA SER A 380 61.49 -4.82 27.35
C SER A 380 60.86 -3.89 26.32
N SER A 381 61.64 -2.96 25.80
CA SER A 381 61.28 -2.19 24.62
C SER A 381 61.00 -3.15 23.47
N SER A 382 59.76 -3.18 22.98
CA SER A 382 59.44 -3.82 21.70
C SER A 382 60.36 -3.25 20.62
N PRO A 383 60.88 -4.09 19.70
CA PRO A 383 61.77 -3.63 18.64
C PRO A 383 61.06 -2.58 17.77
N VAL A 384 61.76 -1.47 17.51
CA VAL A 384 61.26 -0.37 16.68
C VAL A 384 61.20 -0.85 15.24
N VAL A 385 60.00 -0.88 14.64
CA VAL A 385 59.82 -1.17 13.21
C VAL A 385 60.51 -0.08 12.39
N THR A 386 61.61 -0.42 11.73
CA THR A 386 62.36 0.49 10.83
C THR A 386 61.99 0.25 9.37
N GLY A 387 61.99 1.29 8.52
CA GLY A 387 61.71 1.16 7.08
C GLY A 387 60.24 1.39 6.68
N LEU A 388 59.43 1.99 7.55
CA LEU A 388 58.05 2.37 7.25
C LEU A 388 57.98 3.52 6.24
N PRO A 389 56.88 3.62 5.45
CA PRO A 389 56.63 4.78 4.60
C PRO A 389 56.58 6.09 5.41
N ALA A 390 56.88 7.22 4.77
CA ALA A 390 56.89 8.52 5.45
C ALA A 390 55.54 8.84 6.11
N GLY A 391 55.57 9.10 7.43
CA GLY A 391 54.39 9.42 8.24
C GLY A 391 53.65 8.21 8.81
N TRP A 392 54.12 6.99 8.58
CA TRP A 392 53.55 5.77 9.15
C TRP A 392 54.18 5.42 10.49
N THR A 393 53.37 4.92 11.41
CA THR A 393 53.79 4.52 12.76
C THR A 393 53.10 3.22 13.17
N ALA A 394 53.80 2.40 13.95
CA ALA A 394 53.23 1.18 14.51
C ALA A 394 52.07 1.52 15.46
N GLN A 395 50.95 0.81 15.32
CA GLN A 395 49.75 0.98 16.13
C GLN A 395 49.55 -0.12 17.16
N GLY A 396 50.43 -1.14 17.15
CA GLY A 396 50.41 -2.28 18.06
C GLY A 396 49.59 -3.46 17.51
N CYS A 397 49.31 -4.41 18.39
CA CYS A 397 48.51 -5.59 18.06
C CYS A 397 47.00 -5.32 18.15
N TRP A 398 46.25 -5.76 17.15
CA TRP A 398 44.80 -5.61 17.05
C TRP A 398 44.13 -6.96 16.87
N ILE A 399 42.93 -7.11 17.43
CA ILE A 399 42.13 -8.33 17.34
C ILE A 399 41.30 -8.29 16.06
N ASP A 400 41.42 -9.35 15.26
CA ASP A 400 40.42 -9.67 14.25
C ASP A 400 39.16 -10.23 14.94
N GLY A 401 38.00 -9.67 14.63
CA GLY A 401 36.76 -9.91 15.36
C GLY A 401 35.98 -11.13 14.88
N LEU A 402 35.01 -11.58 15.69
CA LEU A 402 33.99 -12.59 15.32
C LEU A 402 33.14 -12.16 14.10
N GLN A 403 33.17 -10.87 13.76
CA GLN A 403 32.38 -10.23 12.70
C GLN A 403 33.18 -9.99 11.40
N GLY A 404 34.39 -10.56 11.27
CA GLY A 404 35.20 -10.51 10.05
C GLY A 404 36.54 -9.75 10.20
N ARG A 405 37.31 -9.72 9.09
CA ARG A 405 38.63 -9.05 9.03
C ARG A 405 38.49 -7.55 9.30
N ILE A 406 39.38 -6.97 10.11
CA ILE A 406 39.34 -5.53 10.43
C ILE A 406 39.99 -4.66 9.34
N LEU A 407 40.65 -5.28 8.36
CA LEU A 407 41.17 -4.68 7.13
C LEU A 407 40.65 -5.48 5.92
N PRO A 408 39.91 -4.87 5.00
CA PRO A 408 39.13 -5.60 3.99
C PRO A 408 39.95 -6.16 2.82
N ASP A 409 41.12 -5.59 2.53
CA ASP A 409 41.89 -5.92 1.32
C ASP A 409 43.13 -6.75 1.62
N GLN A 410 43.16 -8.03 1.25
CA GLN A 410 44.36 -8.88 1.38
C GLN A 410 45.24 -8.76 0.13
N LEU A 411 46.54 -8.47 0.32
CA LEU A 411 47.56 -8.60 -0.72
C LEU A 411 48.07 -10.06 -0.79
N PRO A 412 48.69 -10.49 -1.90
CA PRO A 412 49.26 -11.83 -2.01
C PRO A 412 50.24 -12.15 -0.86
N ASP A 413 50.14 -13.36 -0.31
CA ASP A 413 51.01 -13.81 0.78
C ASP A 413 52.50 -13.77 0.39
N SER A 414 53.34 -13.28 1.29
CA SER A 414 54.78 -13.08 1.06
C SER A 414 55.64 -13.88 2.04
N GLN A 415 56.61 -14.62 1.52
CA GLN A 415 57.62 -15.33 2.33
C GLN A 415 58.73 -14.41 2.84
N SER A 416 58.75 -13.14 2.43
CA SER A 416 59.59 -12.09 2.98
C SER A 416 58.81 -11.10 3.83
N ASN A 417 57.54 -11.40 4.16
CA ASN A 417 56.65 -10.45 4.84
C ASN A 417 57.26 -9.88 6.13
N SER A 418 57.04 -8.58 6.32
CA SER A 418 57.37 -7.80 7.52
C SER A 418 56.41 -6.60 7.61
N PRO A 419 56.21 -5.99 8.80
CA PRO A 419 55.41 -4.77 8.94
C PRO A 419 55.83 -3.65 7.98
N ALA A 420 57.13 -3.50 7.71
CA ALA A 420 57.63 -2.51 6.76
C ALA A 420 57.34 -2.87 5.30
N GLU A 421 57.53 -4.14 4.90
CA GLU A 421 57.20 -4.59 3.55
C GLU A 421 55.71 -4.44 3.26
N CYS A 422 54.86 -4.89 4.20
CA CYS A 422 53.41 -4.78 4.10
C CYS A 422 52.94 -3.31 4.07
N ALA A 423 53.48 -2.44 4.94
CA ALA A 423 53.16 -1.01 4.93
C ALA A 423 53.55 -0.31 3.62
N ASN A 424 54.73 -0.63 3.06
CA ASN A 424 55.16 -0.07 1.77
C ASN A 424 54.27 -0.56 0.61
N ALA A 425 53.86 -1.84 0.62
CA ALA A 425 52.96 -2.39 -0.39
C ALA A 425 51.55 -1.77 -0.30
N CYS A 426 50.97 -1.67 0.89
CA CYS A 426 49.67 -1.03 1.10
C CYS A 426 49.69 0.46 0.74
N ALA A 427 50.76 1.18 1.10
CA ALA A 427 50.92 2.58 0.72
C ALA A 427 51.03 2.77 -0.80
N ALA A 428 51.72 1.86 -1.51
CA ALA A 428 51.80 1.87 -2.97
C ALA A 428 50.45 1.55 -3.65
N ALA A 429 49.60 0.76 -2.99
CA ALA A 429 48.22 0.49 -3.41
C ALA A 429 47.22 1.59 -3.03
N GLY A 430 47.66 2.67 -2.36
CA GLY A 430 46.82 3.82 -2.02
C GLY A 430 46.14 3.77 -0.65
N TYR A 431 46.41 2.75 0.17
CA TYR A 431 45.85 2.60 1.51
C TYR A 431 46.66 3.36 2.57
N ILE A 432 46.02 3.72 3.68
CA ILE A 432 46.67 4.41 4.82
C ILE A 432 46.91 3.52 6.05
N ILE A 433 46.47 2.25 6.01
CA ILE A 433 46.66 1.25 7.05
C ILE A 433 47.14 -0.05 6.41
N SER A 434 48.05 -0.74 7.09
CA SER A 434 48.50 -2.09 6.78
C SER A 434 48.48 -2.96 8.03
N GLY A 435 48.23 -4.25 7.89
CA GLY A 435 48.26 -5.21 8.98
C GLY A 435 48.87 -6.53 8.54
N THR A 436 49.89 -6.98 9.25
CA THR A 436 50.47 -8.31 9.02
C THR A 436 49.81 -9.35 9.92
N GLU A 437 49.43 -10.49 9.36
CA GLU A 437 48.81 -11.62 10.07
C GLU A 437 49.45 -12.95 9.66
N TYR A 438 49.38 -13.95 10.55
CA TYR A 438 49.78 -15.33 10.28
C TYR A 438 51.18 -15.46 9.63
N GLY A 439 52.10 -14.55 9.97
CA GLY A 439 53.47 -14.52 9.47
C GLY A 439 53.58 -13.97 8.05
N VAL A 440 52.89 -14.59 7.09
CA VAL A 440 53.05 -14.32 5.64
C VAL A 440 51.99 -13.40 5.03
N GLN A 441 50.89 -13.12 5.74
CA GLN A 441 49.74 -12.40 5.17
C GLN A 441 49.87 -10.90 5.40
N CYS A 442 49.39 -10.11 4.43
CA CYS A 442 49.37 -8.66 4.49
C CYS A 442 47.99 -8.14 4.08
N PHE A 443 47.37 -7.37 4.96
CA PHE A 443 46.05 -6.75 4.75
C PHE A 443 46.18 -5.23 4.72
N CYS A 444 45.36 -4.56 3.91
CA CYS A 444 45.34 -3.13 3.71
C CYS A 444 43.94 -2.56 3.96
N GLY A 445 43.87 -1.27 4.29
CA GLY A 445 42.61 -0.55 4.41
C GLY A 445 42.81 0.93 4.72
N ASN A 446 41.71 1.67 4.80
CA ASN A 446 41.71 3.09 5.14
C ASN A 446 41.09 3.41 6.52
N ALA A 447 40.55 2.40 7.20
CA ALA A 447 40.06 2.44 8.57
C ALA A 447 40.17 1.03 9.18
N ILE A 448 40.00 0.94 10.50
CA ILE A 448 39.80 -0.33 11.20
C ILE A 448 38.30 -0.62 11.23
N TYR A 449 37.87 -1.73 10.63
CA TYR A 449 36.47 -2.14 10.51
C TYR A 449 36.10 -3.23 11.52
N ASN A 450 34.83 -3.64 11.53
CA ASN A 450 34.33 -4.79 12.29
C ASN A 450 34.60 -4.74 13.81
N GLY A 451 34.70 -3.53 14.38
CA GLY A 451 34.96 -3.36 15.81
C GLY A 451 36.36 -3.74 16.25
N GLY A 452 37.34 -3.72 15.32
CA GLY A 452 38.73 -4.03 15.63
C GLY A 452 39.22 -3.23 16.84
N ALA A 453 39.77 -3.94 17.81
CA ALA A 453 40.22 -3.37 19.08
C ALA A 453 41.69 -3.71 19.33
N LYS A 454 42.42 -2.78 19.96
CA LYS A 454 43.79 -3.05 20.42
C LYS A 454 43.78 -4.12 21.50
N THR A 455 44.77 -5.00 21.45
CA THR A 455 45.09 -5.95 22.52
C THR A 455 46.55 -5.77 22.96
N ALA A 456 47.02 -6.62 23.87
CA ALA A 456 48.41 -6.63 24.26
C ALA A 456 49.31 -6.95 23.04
N ASP A 457 50.38 -6.18 22.84
CA ASP A 457 51.34 -6.41 21.74
C ASP A 457 51.92 -7.84 21.74
N SER A 458 52.00 -8.46 22.92
CA SER A 458 52.42 -9.85 23.10
C SER A 458 51.51 -10.89 22.45
N ASP A 459 50.27 -10.53 22.11
CA ASP A 459 49.33 -11.44 21.43
C ASP A 459 49.68 -11.62 19.95
N CYS A 460 50.36 -10.65 19.35
CA CYS A 460 50.94 -10.76 18.02
C CYS A 460 52.32 -11.42 18.16
N ASN A 461 52.34 -12.74 18.33
CA ASN A 461 53.52 -13.50 18.71
C ASN A 461 54.17 -14.34 17.58
N MET A 462 53.67 -14.24 16.35
CA MET A 462 54.24 -14.96 15.21
C MET A 462 55.40 -14.17 14.62
N ALA A 463 56.57 -14.80 14.49
CA ALA A 463 57.74 -14.14 13.89
C ALA A 463 57.51 -13.85 12.39
N CYS A 464 57.98 -12.69 11.93
CA CYS A 464 57.96 -12.35 10.51
C CYS A 464 59.01 -13.16 9.74
N PRO A 465 58.68 -13.77 8.59
CA PRO A 465 59.64 -14.53 7.80
C PRO A 465 60.70 -13.62 7.13
N GLY A 466 60.37 -12.35 6.86
CA GLY A 466 61.33 -11.35 6.36
C GLY A 466 62.28 -10.76 7.40
N ASP A 467 61.89 -10.80 8.68
CA ASP A 467 62.70 -10.33 9.81
C ASP A 467 62.24 -11.02 11.10
N ALA A 468 62.95 -12.07 11.50
CA ALA A 468 62.61 -12.87 12.68
C ALA A 468 62.68 -12.10 14.01
N THR A 469 63.18 -10.85 14.01
CA THR A 469 63.17 -9.96 15.17
C THR A 469 61.86 -9.18 15.33
N GLN A 470 60.99 -9.21 14.32
CA GLN A 470 59.68 -8.55 14.31
C GLN A 470 58.54 -9.59 14.37
N THR A 471 57.35 -9.13 14.74
CA THR A 471 56.15 -9.97 14.79
C THR A 471 55.15 -9.60 13.70
N CYS A 472 54.59 -10.61 13.05
CA CYS A 472 53.66 -10.52 11.92
C CYS A 472 52.30 -11.11 12.30
N GLY A 473 51.73 -10.55 13.38
CA GLY A 473 50.44 -10.97 13.90
C GLY A 473 50.45 -12.30 14.64
N ALA A 474 49.29 -12.94 14.71
CA ALA A 474 49.03 -14.32 15.17
C ALA A 474 47.64 -14.76 14.66
N GLY A 475 47.10 -15.90 15.09
CA GLY A 475 45.73 -16.29 14.74
C GLY A 475 44.69 -15.28 15.23
N ASN A 476 43.94 -14.66 14.31
CA ASN A 476 42.98 -13.57 14.59
C ASN A 476 43.64 -12.34 15.24
N ARG A 477 44.90 -12.04 14.92
CA ARG A 477 45.66 -10.92 15.47
C ARG A 477 46.51 -10.24 14.40
N LEU A 478 46.23 -8.97 14.10
CA LEU A 478 47.01 -8.18 13.16
C LEU A 478 47.98 -7.26 13.89
N ASN A 479 49.24 -7.25 13.46
CA ASN A 479 50.16 -6.18 13.83
C ASN A 479 49.95 -5.00 12.86
N ILE A 480 49.37 -3.91 13.36
CA ILE A 480 48.90 -2.78 12.53
C ILE A 480 49.96 -1.68 12.46
N VAL A 481 50.16 -1.15 11.26
CA VAL A 481 50.91 0.08 10.99
C VAL A 481 50.03 1.02 10.17
N SER A 482 50.01 2.31 10.49
CA SER A 482 49.19 3.28 9.78
C SER A 482 49.81 4.67 9.67
N LYS A 483 49.35 5.44 8.69
CA LYS A 483 49.62 6.87 8.55
C LYS A 483 48.69 7.68 9.47
N GLY A 484 49.21 8.09 10.62
CA GLY A 484 48.40 8.70 11.69
C GLY A 484 47.57 7.69 12.48
N THR A 485 46.81 8.17 13.47
CA THR A 485 45.95 7.32 14.29
C THR A 485 44.81 6.76 13.42
N PRO A 486 44.66 5.43 13.31
CA PRO A 486 43.64 4.85 12.46
C PRO A 486 42.25 5.08 13.09
N GLN A 487 41.29 5.51 12.28
CA GLN A 487 39.89 5.59 12.70
C GLN A 487 39.32 4.17 12.80
N ALA A 488 38.72 3.83 13.94
CA ALA A 488 38.09 2.53 14.16
C ALA A 488 36.57 2.67 14.18
N TYR A 489 35.89 1.85 13.37
CA TYR A 489 34.44 1.74 13.35
C TYR A 489 33.98 0.58 14.24
N ALA A 490 32.87 0.80 14.97
CA ALA A 490 32.17 -0.29 15.64
C ALA A 490 31.70 -1.34 14.61
N PRO A 491 31.39 -2.58 15.03
CA PRO A 491 30.78 -3.55 14.12
C PRO A 491 29.52 -2.94 13.48
N PRO A 492 29.30 -3.13 12.16
CA PRO A 492 28.08 -2.70 11.52
C PRO A 492 26.88 -3.27 12.28
N ALA A 493 25.89 -2.41 12.56
CA ALA A 493 24.65 -2.81 13.21
C ALA A 493 23.46 -2.15 12.49
N PRO A 494 22.24 -2.67 12.62
CA PRO A 494 21.06 -1.95 12.14
C PRO A 494 21.00 -0.57 12.80
N GLN A 495 20.72 0.47 12.00
CA GLN A 495 20.70 1.84 12.51
C GLN A 495 19.39 2.08 13.26
N THR A 496 19.40 2.02 14.59
CA THR A 496 18.18 2.15 15.41
C THR A 496 17.87 3.58 15.87
N GLY A 497 18.76 4.54 15.59
CA GLY A 497 18.62 5.93 16.04
C GLY A 497 19.09 6.95 15.01
N GLY A 498 18.70 8.22 15.23
CA GLY A 498 19.04 9.32 14.32
C GLY A 498 18.29 9.29 12.99
N LEU A 499 17.14 8.61 12.93
CA LEU A 499 16.31 8.44 11.72
C LEU A 499 14.93 9.12 11.83
N GLY A 500 14.78 10.10 12.73
CA GLY A 500 13.48 10.75 12.98
C GLY A 500 12.46 9.78 13.56
N ASP A 501 11.24 9.77 13.00
CA ASP A 501 10.13 8.92 13.46
C ASP A 501 10.15 7.50 12.86
N TRP A 502 11.24 7.12 12.18
CA TRP A 502 11.43 5.76 11.67
C TRP A 502 12.02 4.84 12.75
N THR A 503 11.43 3.66 12.89
CA THR A 503 11.86 2.62 13.85
C THR A 503 12.24 1.36 13.11
N TYR A 504 13.45 0.85 13.38
CA TYR A 504 13.91 -0.46 12.90
C TYR A 504 13.02 -1.58 13.46
N GLN A 505 12.57 -2.48 12.59
CA GLN A 505 11.67 -3.58 12.93
C GLN A 505 12.36 -4.93 13.01
N GLY A 506 13.49 -5.09 12.33
CA GLY A 506 14.24 -6.35 12.28
C GLY A 506 14.57 -6.79 10.85
N CYS A 507 15.21 -7.95 10.79
CA CYS A 507 15.51 -8.66 9.54
C CYS A 507 14.29 -9.42 9.03
N VAL A 508 13.87 -9.12 7.80
CA VAL A 508 12.65 -9.66 7.18
C VAL A 508 13.00 -10.37 5.88
N GLU A 509 12.29 -11.44 5.54
CA GLU A 509 12.45 -12.09 4.23
C GLU A 509 12.04 -11.18 3.08
N ASP A 510 12.71 -11.38 1.94
CA ASP A 510 12.28 -10.79 0.68
C ASP A 510 12.38 -11.79 -0.47
N ASN A 511 11.68 -11.47 -1.55
CA ASN A 511 11.64 -12.26 -2.79
C ASN A 511 11.11 -13.69 -2.58
N LEU A 512 10.15 -13.85 -1.66
CA LEU A 512 9.50 -15.13 -1.38
C LEU A 512 8.70 -15.58 -2.60
N ASN A 513 9.06 -16.73 -3.16
CA ASN A 513 8.43 -17.26 -4.39
C ASN A 513 8.39 -16.24 -5.53
N GLN A 514 9.48 -15.48 -5.73
CA GLN A 514 9.57 -14.40 -6.72
C GLN A 514 8.65 -13.19 -6.46
N LYS A 515 8.11 -13.08 -5.24
CA LYS A 515 7.30 -11.94 -4.80
C LYS A 515 8.10 -11.08 -3.83
N ARG A 516 8.32 -9.83 -4.19
CA ARG A 516 8.95 -8.84 -3.30
C ARG A 516 8.01 -8.48 -2.15
N THR A 517 8.60 -8.27 -0.97
CA THR A 517 7.91 -7.82 0.25
C THR A 517 7.43 -6.39 0.09
N PHE A 518 8.29 -5.51 -0.41
CA PHE A 518 7.93 -4.13 -0.77
C PHE A 518 8.15 -3.93 -2.28
N PHE A 519 7.16 -3.38 -2.97
CA PHE A 519 7.13 -3.35 -4.42
C PHE A 519 8.17 -2.41 -5.05
N TRP A 520 8.35 -1.22 -4.48
CA TRP A 520 9.16 -0.17 -5.11
C TRP A 520 10.64 -0.35 -4.83
N GLN A 521 11.36 -0.97 -5.75
CA GLN A 521 12.81 -1.10 -5.68
C GLN A 521 13.54 0.13 -6.24
N LEU A 522 14.54 0.60 -5.52
CA LEU A 522 15.51 1.62 -5.88
C LEU A 522 16.93 1.09 -5.69
N TYR A 523 17.87 1.62 -6.48
CA TYR A 523 19.27 1.24 -6.45
C TYR A 523 20.16 2.47 -6.27
N PHE A 524 21.02 2.47 -5.25
CA PHE A 524 21.92 3.58 -4.90
C PHE A 524 23.38 3.10 -4.83
N PRO A 525 24.01 2.83 -5.98
CA PRO A 525 25.32 2.18 -6.04
C PRO A 525 26.39 2.96 -5.29
N GLY A 526 27.01 2.34 -4.29
CA GLY A 526 28.13 2.88 -3.53
C GLY A 526 27.77 3.96 -2.51
N ASN A 527 26.50 4.41 -2.49
CA ASN A 527 26.08 5.59 -1.73
C ASN A 527 24.93 5.31 -0.75
N MET A 528 24.34 4.11 -0.79
CA MET A 528 23.17 3.81 0.02
C MET A 528 23.41 4.01 1.52
N THR A 529 22.48 4.71 2.17
CA THR A 529 22.37 4.80 3.62
C THR A 529 20.92 4.55 4.04
N PRO A 530 20.65 4.12 5.30
CA PRO A 530 19.29 4.01 5.80
C PRO A 530 18.50 5.31 5.59
N ALA A 531 19.01 6.45 6.06
CA ALA A 531 18.33 7.74 5.93
C ALA A 531 17.92 8.09 4.48
N MET A 532 18.78 7.84 3.49
CA MET A 532 18.44 8.10 2.08
C MET A 532 17.25 7.28 1.58
N CYS A 533 17.19 6.00 1.96
CA CYS A 533 16.07 5.14 1.62
C CYS A 533 14.78 5.63 2.29
N LEU A 534 14.85 5.88 3.60
CA LEU A 534 13.71 6.29 4.42
C LEU A 534 13.12 7.64 3.97
N ASP A 535 13.98 8.63 3.68
CA ASP A 535 13.56 9.93 3.18
C ASP A 535 12.89 9.83 1.81
N ARG A 536 13.39 8.94 0.93
CA ARG A 536 12.79 8.70 -0.38
C ARG A 536 11.43 8.02 -0.26
N CYS A 537 11.27 7.03 0.61
CA CYS A 537 9.98 6.39 0.87
C CYS A 537 8.97 7.39 1.49
N ALA A 538 9.39 8.18 2.49
CA ALA A 538 8.57 9.19 3.14
C ALA A 538 8.09 10.27 2.15
N LYS A 539 8.96 10.73 1.23
CA LYS A 539 8.60 11.72 0.19
C LYS A 539 7.39 11.28 -0.64
N TYR A 540 7.22 9.97 -0.85
CA TYR A 540 6.10 9.40 -1.60
C TYR A 540 4.96 8.89 -0.72
N GLY A 541 5.06 9.03 0.61
CA GLY A 541 4.03 8.63 1.56
C GLY A 541 4.00 7.13 1.85
N TYR A 542 5.12 6.43 1.71
CA TYR A 542 5.27 5.03 2.13
C TYR A 542 5.73 4.95 3.59
N MET A 543 4.99 4.20 4.41
CA MET A 543 5.28 4.07 5.84
C MET A 543 6.19 2.89 6.19
N ALA A 544 6.63 2.11 5.20
CA ALA A 544 7.63 1.06 5.37
C ALA A 544 8.75 1.18 4.33
N ALA A 545 9.94 0.81 4.77
CA ALA A 545 11.12 0.74 3.94
C ALA A 545 11.97 -0.49 4.30
N GLY A 546 12.57 -1.11 3.30
CA GLY A 546 13.50 -2.23 3.47
C GLY A 546 14.80 -1.94 2.72
N LEU A 547 15.93 -2.34 3.30
CA LEU A 547 17.24 -2.22 2.66
C LEU A 547 17.82 -3.62 2.40
N GLU A 548 18.35 -3.84 1.21
CA GLU A 548 18.90 -5.13 0.75
C GLU A 548 20.26 -4.94 0.07
N TYR A 549 21.12 -5.98 0.10
CA TYR A 549 22.38 -6.05 -0.65
C TYR A 549 23.34 -4.86 -0.49
N GLY A 550 23.19 -4.04 0.54
CA GLY A 550 24.05 -2.87 0.77
C GLY A 550 23.74 -1.66 -0.11
N ASP A 551 23.10 -1.84 -1.27
CA ASP A 551 22.85 -0.81 -2.30
C ASP A 551 21.38 -0.68 -2.72
N GLU A 552 20.49 -1.52 -2.22
CA GLU A 552 19.08 -1.55 -2.64
C GLU A 552 18.15 -1.04 -1.55
N CYS A 553 17.14 -0.27 -1.96
CA CYS A 553 16.10 0.28 -1.09
C CYS A 553 14.75 -0.10 -1.66
N TYR A 554 13.84 -0.49 -0.79
CA TYR A 554 12.50 -0.92 -1.14
C TYR A 554 11.48 -0.13 -0.34
N CYS A 555 10.50 0.48 -1.00
CA CYS A 555 9.44 1.24 -0.34
C CYS A 555 8.09 0.53 -0.45
N GLY A 556 7.33 0.53 0.65
CA GLY A 556 6.02 -0.09 0.74
C GLY A 556 5.29 0.35 2.00
N ASP A 557 4.27 -0.41 2.38
CA ASP A 557 3.52 -0.19 3.61
C ASP A 557 3.63 -1.44 4.50
N PRO A 558 3.50 -1.32 5.84
CA PRO A 558 3.66 -2.46 6.74
C PRO A 558 2.79 -3.68 6.38
N ALA A 559 1.57 -3.44 5.89
CA ALA A 559 0.66 -4.49 5.43
C ALA A 559 1.22 -5.34 4.26
N ASN A 560 2.21 -4.83 3.51
CA ASN A 560 2.78 -5.59 2.42
C ASN A 560 3.54 -6.85 2.90
N MET A 561 4.08 -6.84 4.12
CA MET A 561 4.68 -8.04 4.72
C MET A 561 3.67 -9.18 4.86
N GLU A 562 2.46 -8.88 5.35
CA GLU A 562 1.39 -9.87 5.44
C GLU A 562 0.96 -10.34 4.04
N THR A 563 0.70 -9.42 3.11
CA THR A 563 0.25 -9.80 1.77
C THR A 563 1.29 -10.58 0.96
N SER A 564 2.58 -10.41 1.24
CA SER A 564 3.68 -11.16 0.60
C SER A 564 3.99 -12.48 1.32
N GLY A 565 3.51 -12.66 2.55
CA GLY A 565 3.87 -13.80 3.41
C GLY A 565 5.27 -13.67 4.02
N ALA A 566 5.85 -12.47 4.05
CA ALA A 566 7.17 -12.22 4.59
C ALA A 566 7.20 -12.39 6.11
N THR A 567 8.19 -13.14 6.59
CA THR A 567 8.37 -13.41 8.02
C THR A 567 9.68 -12.82 8.53
N PHE A 568 9.76 -12.61 9.85
CA PHE A 568 11.01 -12.21 10.49
C PHE A 568 12.04 -13.35 10.46
N ARG A 569 13.30 -12.98 10.29
CA ARG A 569 14.46 -13.88 10.27
C ARG A 569 15.46 -13.48 11.36
N PRO A 570 16.34 -14.41 11.78
CA PRO A 570 17.46 -14.08 12.65
C PRO A 570 18.24 -12.86 12.12
N GLU A 571 18.57 -11.92 13.00
CA GLU A 571 19.33 -10.70 12.64
C GLU A 571 20.66 -11.03 11.94
N SER A 572 21.26 -12.18 12.23
CA SER A 572 22.48 -12.66 11.57
C SER A 572 22.35 -12.89 10.07
N GLU A 573 21.12 -12.99 9.53
CA GLU A 573 20.87 -13.13 8.10
C GLU A 573 20.87 -11.77 7.37
N CYS A 574 20.68 -10.66 8.10
CA CYS A 574 20.90 -9.31 7.60
C CYS A 574 22.33 -8.90 7.98
N ASN A 575 23.30 -9.31 7.17
CA ASN A 575 24.73 -9.18 7.46
C ASN A 575 25.50 -8.34 6.42
N VAL A 576 24.79 -7.66 5.51
CA VAL A 576 25.40 -6.83 4.48
C VAL A 576 25.44 -5.37 4.93
N VAL A 577 26.63 -4.77 4.82
CA VAL A 577 26.88 -3.38 5.20
C VAL A 577 26.35 -2.42 4.14
N CYS A 578 25.79 -1.30 4.56
CA CYS A 578 25.37 -0.23 3.65
C CYS A 578 26.58 0.36 2.91
N ALA A 579 26.50 0.46 1.58
CA ALA A 579 27.63 0.91 0.77
C ALA A 579 28.06 2.35 1.09
N GLY A 580 27.11 3.23 1.39
CA GLY A 580 27.36 4.62 1.80
C GLY A 580 27.53 4.84 3.30
N ASN A 581 27.36 3.81 4.13
CA ASN A 581 27.53 3.90 5.59
C ASN A 581 28.07 2.58 6.16
N ALA A 582 29.39 2.49 6.28
CA ALA A 582 30.09 1.29 6.76
C ALA A 582 29.76 0.88 8.21
N SER A 583 29.05 1.73 8.98
CA SER A 583 28.60 1.42 10.35
C SER A 583 27.16 0.91 10.43
N ALA A 584 26.42 0.88 9.31
CA ALA A 584 25.03 0.45 9.25
C ALA A 584 24.86 -0.84 8.43
N ILE A 585 23.91 -1.68 8.83
CA ILE A 585 23.46 -2.86 8.07
C ILE A 585 22.32 -2.47 7.12
N CYS A 586 22.42 -2.93 5.87
CA CYS A 586 21.47 -2.75 4.78
C CYS A 586 21.07 -4.13 4.21
N GLY A 587 20.50 -4.95 5.08
CA GLY A 587 19.92 -6.25 4.71
C GLY A 587 20.95 -7.37 4.53
N GLY A 588 20.57 -8.33 3.68
CA GLY A 588 21.32 -9.54 3.34
C GLY A 588 20.77 -10.16 2.05
N GLY A 589 21.22 -11.36 1.70
CA GLY A 589 20.71 -12.04 0.51
C GLY A 589 19.24 -12.47 0.67
N SER A 590 18.31 -11.84 -0.05
CA SER A 590 16.86 -12.03 0.13
C SER A 590 16.40 -11.65 1.54
N ARG A 591 17.04 -10.63 2.14
CA ARG A 591 16.79 -10.19 3.51
C ARG A 591 16.78 -8.67 3.61
N LEU A 592 15.68 -8.12 4.10
CA LEU A 592 15.50 -6.69 4.29
C LEU A 592 15.78 -6.30 5.74
N SER A 593 16.70 -5.36 5.93
CA SER A 593 16.70 -4.54 7.15
C SER A 593 15.50 -3.60 7.06
N THR A 594 14.47 -3.85 7.86
CA THR A 594 13.14 -3.24 7.70
C THR A 594 12.90 -2.12 8.71
N TYR A 595 12.27 -1.04 8.28
CA TYR A 595 11.98 0.17 9.06
C TYR A 595 10.54 0.59 8.84
N PHE A 596 9.83 0.94 9.91
CA PHE A 596 8.47 1.50 9.85
C PHE A 596 8.41 2.91 10.40
N TRP A 597 7.58 3.73 9.77
CA TRP A 597 7.21 5.05 10.26
C TRP A 597 6.29 4.92 11.47
N THR A 598 6.61 5.64 12.54
CA THR A 598 5.86 5.64 13.81
C THR A 598 5.31 7.01 14.19
N GLY A 599 5.55 8.02 13.34
CA GLY A 599 5.03 9.37 13.51
C GLY A 599 3.56 9.49 13.12
N THR A 600 3.13 10.72 12.81
CA THR A 600 1.78 10.93 12.25
C THR A 600 1.70 10.25 10.88
N PRO A 601 0.70 9.37 10.61
CA PRO A 601 0.58 8.69 9.32
C PRO A 601 0.55 9.66 8.14
N PHE A 602 1.23 9.30 7.05
CA PHE A 602 1.23 10.11 5.81
C PHE A 602 -0.14 10.11 5.12
N TYR A 603 -0.94 9.07 5.36
CA TYR A 603 -2.28 8.94 4.83
C TYR A 603 -3.19 8.20 5.82
N SER A 604 -4.50 8.41 5.64
CA SER A 604 -5.57 7.68 6.32
C SER A 604 -6.75 7.59 5.36
N TRP A 605 -7.19 6.37 5.05
CA TRP A 605 -8.33 6.13 4.17
C TRP A 605 -9.54 5.65 4.96
N ASP A 606 -10.72 6.15 4.59
CA ASP A 606 -11.99 5.68 5.14
C ASP A 606 -12.51 4.49 4.30
N PHE A 607 -13.02 3.45 4.96
CA PHE A 607 -13.63 2.26 4.32
C PHE A 607 -15.07 2.05 4.80
N PRO A 608 -16.00 2.96 4.47
CA PRO A 608 -17.39 2.84 4.89
C PRO A 608 -18.05 1.59 4.28
N THR A 609 -18.89 0.93 5.06
CA THR A 609 -19.76 -0.18 4.61
C THR A 609 -21.24 0.21 4.58
N ASP A 610 -21.53 1.49 4.87
CA ASP A 610 -22.87 2.09 4.85
C ASP A 610 -23.08 2.97 3.60
N TYR A 611 -24.11 3.82 3.61
CA TYR A 611 -24.43 4.72 2.49
C TYR A 611 -23.27 5.64 2.06
N ARG A 612 -22.29 5.89 2.93
CA ARG A 612 -21.11 6.70 2.63
C ARG A 612 -20.18 6.05 1.60
N ALA A 613 -20.31 4.75 1.34
CA ALA A 613 -19.60 4.08 0.26
C ALA A 613 -20.16 4.45 -1.13
N GLY A 614 -21.34 5.06 -1.23
CA GLY A 614 -22.05 5.17 -2.49
C GLY A 614 -22.52 3.81 -3.00
N LYS A 615 -22.98 3.75 -4.25
CA LYS A 615 -23.50 2.51 -4.84
C LYS A 615 -23.37 2.52 -6.37
N TYR A 616 -22.94 1.41 -6.96
CA TYR A 616 -23.10 1.16 -8.40
C TYR A 616 -24.46 0.55 -8.70
N GLU A 617 -25.10 1.02 -9.77
CA GLU A 617 -26.33 0.45 -10.32
C GLU A 617 -26.25 0.37 -11.84
N LEU A 618 -26.69 -0.75 -12.41
CA LEU A 618 -26.91 -0.85 -13.85
C LEU A 618 -28.04 0.12 -14.24
N LEU A 619 -27.75 1.07 -15.13
CA LEU A 619 -28.73 2.00 -15.64
C LEU A 619 -29.53 1.37 -16.78
N VAL A 620 -28.84 0.92 -17.82
CA VAL A 620 -29.44 0.33 -19.02
C VAL A 620 -28.37 -0.43 -19.80
N TRP A 621 -28.80 -1.43 -20.59
CA TRP A 621 -27.94 -2.02 -21.61
C TRP A 621 -27.74 -1.02 -22.75
N GLY A 622 -26.50 -0.68 -23.07
CA GLY A 622 -26.16 0.20 -24.17
C GLY A 622 -26.29 -0.47 -25.53
N VAL A 623 -26.20 0.37 -26.56
CA VAL A 623 -26.31 -0.01 -27.97
C VAL A 623 -24.97 0.02 -28.71
N ASN A 624 -23.95 0.62 -28.09
CA ASN A 624 -22.56 0.63 -28.52
C ASN A 624 -21.62 0.62 -27.31
N THR A 625 -20.30 0.58 -27.57
CA THR A 625 -19.24 0.78 -26.57
C THR A 625 -18.82 2.25 -26.60
N PRO A 626 -19.33 3.13 -25.71
CA PRO A 626 -19.09 4.57 -25.83
C PRO A 626 -17.65 4.92 -25.49
N LEU A 627 -16.99 5.66 -26.38
CA LEU A 627 -15.61 6.14 -26.23
C LEU A 627 -15.56 7.65 -25.96
N ILE A 628 -16.67 8.35 -26.25
CA ILE A 628 -16.88 9.75 -25.88
C ILE A 628 -18.29 9.86 -25.31
N THR A 629 -18.39 10.38 -24.09
CA THR A 629 -19.67 10.52 -23.37
C THR A 629 -19.85 11.97 -22.92
N GLN A 630 -21.01 12.56 -23.23
CA GLN A 630 -21.30 13.97 -22.92
C GLN A 630 -22.80 14.19 -22.70
N GLU A 631 -23.18 14.83 -21.59
CA GLU A 631 -24.55 15.27 -21.37
C GLU A 631 -24.79 16.61 -22.09
N SER A 632 -25.85 16.68 -22.87
CA SER A 632 -26.29 17.91 -23.53
C SER A 632 -27.09 18.80 -22.59
N ILE A 633 -27.27 20.07 -22.96
CA ILE A 633 -28.05 21.02 -22.15
C ILE A 633 -29.54 20.64 -21.98
N THR A 634 -30.01 19.65 -22.74
CA THR A 634 -31.37 19.11 -22.67
C THR A 634 -31.52 18.01 -21.60
N GLY A 635 -30.42 17.55 -21.00
CA GLY A 635 -30.39 16.42 -20.06
C GLY A 635 -30.33 15.04 -20.73
N LYS A 636 -30.18 14.99 -22.05
CA LYS A 636 -29.89 13.76 -22.81
C LYS A 636 -28.39 13.57 -22.98
N VAL A 637 -27.95 12.33 -23.13
CA VAL A 637 -26.52 11.99 -23.22
C VAL A 637 -26.17 11.52 -24.62
N THR A 638 -25.15 12.10 -25.23
CA THR A 638 -24.55 11.58 -26.46
C THR A 638 -23.47 10.55 -26.14
N LEU A 639 -23.55 9.41 -26.82
CA LEU A 639 -22.64 8.28 -26.71
C LEU A 639 -22.03 8.04 -28.08
N LEU A 640 -20.75 8.38 -28.26
CA LEU A 640 -20.05 8.24 -29.53
C LEU A 640 -19.04 7.10 -29.45
N SER A 641 -19.02 6.27 -30.49
CA SER A 641 -18.03 5.22 -30.69
C SER A 641 -17.41 5.32 -32.09
N LYS A 642 -16.56 4.34 -32.44
CA LYS A 642 -15.93 4.18 -33.75
C LYS A 642 -16.96 4.24 -34.89
N GLY A 643 -16.55 4.82 -36.01
CA GLY A 643 -17.33 4.87 -37.24
C GLY A 643 -16.85 3.82 -38.25
N ALA A 644 -17.68 2.81 -38.54
CA ALA A 644 -17.42 1.79 -39.57
C ALA A 644 -16.18 0.88 -39.35
N THR A 645 -15.58 0.90 -38.16
CA THR A 645 -14.41 0.08 -37.78
C THR A 645 -14.71 -0.66 -36.46
N GLY A 646 -14.95 -1.97 -36.53
CA GLY A 646 -15.20 -2.84 -35.35
C GLY A 646 -16.24 -3.94 -35.63
N PRO A 647 -16.11 -5.15 -35.03
CA PRO A 647 -17.16 -6.17 -35.11
C PRO A 647 -18.46 -5.76 -34.40
N GLY A 648 -19.61 -6.29 -34.87
CA GLY A 648 -20.88 -6.20 -34.14
C GLY A 648 -21.45 -4.79 -33.90
N ASN A 649 -21.88 -4.53 -32.66
CA ASN A 649 -22.53 -3.29 -32.20
C ASN A 649 -21.52 -2.24 -31.67
N GLU A 650 -20.23 -2.41 -31.91
CA GLU A 650 -19.18 -1.54 -31.34
C GLU A 650 -19.14 -0.13 -31.91
N THR A 651 -19.98 0.17 -32.90
CA THR A 651 -19.87 1.38 -33.72
C THR A 651 -21.09 2.29 -33.60
N GLY A 652 -20.92 3.54 -34.02
CA GLY A 652 -22.03 4.49 -34.19
C GLY A 652 -22.14 5.55 -33.10
N ALA A 653 -23.09 6.46 -33.32
CA ALA A 653 -23.38 7.59 -32.46
C ALA A 653 -24.85 7.51 -32.01
N TYR A 654 -25.09 7.75 -30.72
CA TYR A 654 -26.44 7.64 -30.15
C TYR A 654 -26.70 8.76 -29.16
N GLU A 655 -27.98 9.11 -29.04
CA GLU A 655 -28.50 9.96 -27.97
C GLU A 655 -29.36 9.10 -27.04
N LEU A 656 -28.97 9.02 -25.77
CA LEU A 656 -29.73 8.38 -24.69
C LEU A 656 -30.63 9.41 -24.01
N ASP A 657 -31.92 9.11 -23.98
CA ASP A 657 -32.89 9.83 -23.15
C ASP A 657 -32.97 9.19 -21.75
N LEU A 658 -32.52 9.92 -20.73
CA LEU A 658 -32.52 9.43 -19.35
C LEU A 658 -33.93 9.30 -18.74
N ALA A 659 -34.95 9.96 -19.31
CA ALA A 659 -36.32 9.87 -18.81
C ALA A 659 -37.04 8.60 -19.27
N THR A 660 -36.71 8.10 -20.46
CA THR A 660 -37.33 6.91 -21.07
C THR A 660 -36.39 5.72 -21.18
N LEU A 661 -35.08 5.93 -20.97
CA LEU A 661 -34.00 4.96 -21.18
C LEU A 661 -33.99 4.38 -22.61
N THR A 662 -34.36 5.22 -23.58
CA THR A 662 -34.37 4.86 -25.02
C THR A 662 -33.25 5.56 -25.76
N PHE A 663 -32.73 4.88 -26.79
CA PHE A 663 -31.68 5.39 -27.65
C PHE A 663 -32.25 5.90 -28.99
N ARG A 664 -31.78 7.07 -29.43
CA ARG A 664 -31.95 7.59 -30.79
C ARG A 664 -30.62 7.48 -31.53
N THR A 665 -30.62 6.81 -32.67
CA THR A 665 -29.44 6.77 -33.54
C THR A 665 -29.17 8.16 -34.11
N LEU A 666 -27.89 8.55 -34.08
CA LEU A 666 -27.33 9.71 -34.75
C LEU A 666 -26.35 9.24 -35.83
N HIS A 667 -26.08 10.06 -36.83
CA HIS A 667 -25.28 9.70 -37.99
C HIS A 667 -24.05 10.59 -38.12
N ILE A 668 -22.88 10.00 -37.90
CA ILE A 668 -21.58 10.56 -38.22
C ILE A 668 -21.07 10.01 -39.56
N LYS A 669 -20.48 10.86 -40.38
CA LYS A 669 -19.85 10.56 -41.68
C LYS A 669 -18.38 10.18 -41.54
N THR A 670 -17.65 10.77 -40.59
CA THR A 670 -16.23 10.46 -40.34
C THR A 670 -16.01 9.87 -38.95
N ASP A 671 -15.00 9.00 -38.83
CA ASP A 671 -14.73 8.21 -37.63
C ASP A 671 -14.20 9.07 -36.47
N VAL A 672 -14.99 9.19 -35.40
CA VAL A 672 -14.69 10.00 -34.20
C VAL A 672 -13.74 9.30 -33.22
N PHE A 673 -13.29 8.08 -33.51
CA PHE A 673 -12.39 7.38 -32.63
C PHE A 673 -11.18 8.25 -32.30
N CYS A 674 -10.95 8.47 -30.99
CA CYS A 674 -9.86 9.30 -30.43
C CYS A 674 -9.95 10.80 -30.79
N ALA A 675 -11.15 11.29 -31.04
CA ALA A 675 -11.46 12.71 -31.16
C ALA A 675 -11.68 13.34 -29.77
N ALA A 676 -11.65 14.68 -29.73
CA ALA A 676 -11.95 15.46 -28.53
C ALA A 676 -13.29 16.18 -28.64
N SER A 677 -13.96 16.43 -27.52
CA SER A 677 -15.27 17.09 -27.51
C SER A 677 -15.40 18.20 -26.46
N VAL A 678 -16.26 19.18 -26.72
CA VAL A 678 -16.64 20.23 -25.75
C VAL A 678 -18.02 20.81 -26.07
N THR A 679 -18.71 21.38 -25.08
CA THR A 679 -19.96 22.13 -25.30
C THR A 679 -19.64 23.58 -25.66
N LEU A 680 -20.21 24.08 -26.76
CA LEU A 680 -20.05 25.47 -27.21
C LEU A 680 -20.89 26.43 -26.36
N PRO A 681 -20.43 27.68 -26.16
CA PRO A 681 -21.16 28.72 -25.42
C PRO A 681 -22.39 29.30 -26.15
N ASP A 682 -22.74 28.82 -27.34
CA ASP A 682 -23.92 29.29 -28.07
C ASP A 682 -25.24 28.96 -27.36
N LYS A 683 -26.34 29.58 -27.81
CA LYS A 683 -27.65 29.54 -27.12
C LYS A 683 -28.29 28.17 -27.01
N VAL A 684 -27.85 27.22 -27.80
CA VAL A 684 -28.39 25.86 -27.81
C VAL A 684 -27.37 24.85 -27.31
N GLY A 685 -26.20 25.31 -26.85
CA GLY A 685 -25.16 24.45 -26.29
C GLY A 685 -24.74 23.36 -27.25
N ARG A 686 -24.48 23.71 -28.52
CA ARG A 686 -24.04 22.72 -29.51
C ARG A 686 -22.80 22.00 -28.99
N GLN A 687 -22.72 20.70 -29.21
CA GLN A 687 -21.53 19.92 -28.89
C GLN A 687 -20.60 19.92 -30.11
N LEU A 688 -19.34 20.25 -29.89
CA LEU A 688 -18.29 20.21 -30.89
C LEU A 688 -17.44 18.97 -30.66
N ASN A 689 -17.16 18.23 -31.74
CA ASN A 689 -16.20 17.12 -31.76
C ASN A 689 -15.14 17.36 -32.85
N VAL A 690 -13.86 17.18 -32.51
CA VAL A 690 -12.73 17.48 -33.42
C VAL A 690 -11.67 16.39 -33.45
N GLY A 691 -11.06 16.19 -34.62
CA GLY A 691 -10.10 15.11 -34.84
C GLY A 691 -10.77 13.76 -35.09
N GLY A 692 -10.00 12.67 -35.08
CA GLY A 692 -10.53 11.33 -35.34
C GLY A 692 -9.48 10.37 -35.90
N TRP A 693 -9.91 9.17 -36.28
CA TRP A 693 -9.04 8.02 -36.57
C TRP A 693 -8.01 8.22 -37.69
N ALA A 694 -8.47 8.45 -38.93
CA ALA A 694 -7.62 8.46 -40.10
C ALA A 694 -8.22 9.24 -41.28
N GLY A 695 -7.36 9.67 -42.21
CA GLY A 695 -7.77 10.39 -43.43
C GLY A 695 -8.52 11.69 -43.10
N ASP A 696 -9.66 11.91 -43.74
CA ASP A 696 -10.49 13.10 -43.49
C ASP A 696 -10.95 13.23 -42.03
N ALA A 697 -11.06 12.11 -41.30
CA ALA A 697 -11.49 12.12 -39.92
C ALA A 697 -10.50 12.85 -39.00
N THR A 698 -9.20 12.83 -39.28
CA THR A 698 -8.19 13.54 -38.48
C THR A 698 -8.35 15.06 -38.59
N TYR A 699 -8.96 15.54 -39.66
CA TYR A 699 -9.33 16.95 -39.85
C TYR A 699 -10.78 17.24 -39.42
N GLY A 700 -11.49 16.24 -38.89
CA GLY A 700 -12.92 16.31 -38.60
C GLY A 700 -13.28 17.45 -37.67
N THR A 701 -14.38 18.13 -37.98
CA THR A 701 -15.00 19.14 -37.13
C THR A 701 -16.51 18.96 -37.26
N ARG A 702 -17.13 18.44 -36.20
CA ARG A 702 -18.51 17.94 -36.19
C ARG A 702 -19.31 18.69 -35.15
N LEU A 703 -20.52 19.10 -35.50
CA LEU A 703 -21.40 19.87 -34.62
C LEU A 703 -22.71 19.12 -34.41
N TYR A 704 -23.08 18.92 -33.14
CA TYR A 704 -24.39 18.41 -32.77
C TYR A 704 -25.22 19.51 -32.12
N TRP A 705 -26.43 19.74 -32.62
CA TRP A 705 -27.39 20.65 -32.03
C TRP A 705 -28.40 19.85 -31.19
N PRO A 706 -28.36 19.92 -29.86
CA PRO A 706 -29.35 19.26 -29.02
C PRO A 706 -30.64 20.10 -28.96
N ASP A 707 -31.74 19.56 -29.48
CA ASP A 707 -33.05 20.24 -29.56
C ASP A 707 -34.22 19.44 -28.97
N GLY A 708 -33.93 18.27 -28.41
CA GLY A 708 -34.92 17.43 -27.72
C GLY A 708 -35.24 17.92 -26.30
N SER A 709 -36.11 17.18 -25.62
CA SER A 709 -36.41 17.36 -24.20
C SER A 709 -36.63 16.00 -23.53
N PRO A 710 -36.71 15.90 -22.19
CA PRO A 710 -37.02 14.64 -21.52
C PRO A 710 -38.28 13.98 -22.10
N GLY A 711 -38.16 12.75 -22.58
CA GLY A 711 -39.24 11.98 -23.22
C GLY A 711 -39.60 12.39 -24.66
N VAL A 712 -38.94 13.40 -25.22
CA VAL A 712 -39.17 13.90 -26.60
C VAL A 712 -37.86 13.80 -27.38
N PRO A 713 -37.78 12.98 -28.43
CA PRO A 713 -36.58 12.87 -29.27
C PRO A 713 -36.18 14.22 -29.89
N GLY A 714 -34.87 14.47 -30.02
CA GLY A 714 -34.38 15.56 -30.85
C GLY A 714 -34.66 15.34 -32.33
N THR A 715 -34.51 16.38 -33.15
CA THR A 715 -34.70 16.32 -34.60
C THR A 715 -33.42 16.56 -35.39
N HIS A 716 -32.45 17.27 -34.80
CA HIS A 716 -31.15 17.48 -35.41
C HIS A 716 -30.26 16.23 -35.31
N ASP A 717 -29.33 16.12 -36.24
CA ASP A 717 -28.28 15.10 -36.31
C ASP A 717 -26.90 15.78 -36.27
N TRP A 718 -25.82 15.00 -36.25
CA TRP A 718 -24.47 15.53 -36.42
C TRP A 718 -24.30 16.19 -37.79
N GLN A 719 -23.75 17.40 -37.80
CA GLN A 719 -23.41 18.15 -39.00
C GLN A 719 -21.90 18.13 -39.21
N GLU A 720 -21.48 17.65 -40.38
CA GLU A 720 -20.08 17.63 -40.78
C GLU A 720 -19.93 17.65 -42.31
N ASN A 721 -18.90 18.38 -42.77
CA ASN A 721 -18.44 18.41 -44.14
C ASN A 721 -16.98 18.92 -44.16
N VAL A 722 -16.02 18.00 -44.28
CA VAL A 722 -14.58 18.30 -44.26
C VAL A 722 -14.12 19.23 -45.39
N ASN A 723 -14.90 19.34 -46.47
CA ASN A 723 -14.59 20.25 -47.58
C ASN A 723 -14.98 21.71 -47.27
N GLU A 724 -15.89 21.92 -46.33
CA GLU A 724 -16.36 23.25 -45.91
C GLU A 724 -15.77 23.65 -44.56
N LEU A 725 -15.85 22.75 -43.57
CA LEU A 725 -15.35 22.94 -42.22
C LEU A 725 -14.43 21.79 -41.82
N LYS A 726 -13.19 22.15 -41.47
CA LYS A 726 -12.18 21.22 -40.97
C LYS A 726 -11.15 21.92 -40.10
N LEU A 727 -10.41 21.13 -39.33
CA LEU A 727 -9.16 21.57 -38.71
C LEU A 727 -8.12 21.93 -39.77
N GLN A 728 -7.17 22.78 -39.41
CA GLN A 728 -6.03 23.13 -40.27
C GLN A 728 -4.96 22.05 -40.27
N ALA A 729 -4.79 21.35 -39.14
CA ALA A 729 -3.90 20.20 -39.00
C ALA A 729 -4.69 18.94 -38.63
N GLY A 730 -4.25 17.78 -39.14
CA GLY A 730 -4.84 16.49 -38.76
C GLY A 730 -4.48 16.14 -37.31
N ARG A 731 -5.47 15.66 -36.55
CA ARG A 731 -5.35 15.36 -35.12
C ARG A 731 -6.06 14.07 -34.72
N TRP A 732 -5.33 13.24 -34.00
CA TRP A 732 -5.74 12.02 -33.28
C TRP A 732 -5.20 12.16 -31.85
N TYR A 733 -6.02 11.98 -30.82
CA TYR A 733 -5.72 12.37 -29.42
C TYR A 733 -5.42 13.87 -29.14
N PRO A 734 -6.15 14.84 -29.74
CA PRO A 734 -6.01 16.24 -29.34
C PRO A 734 -6.72 16.55 -28.02
N SER A 735 -6.40 17.67 -27.38
CA SER A 735 -7.25 18.27 -26.35
C SER A 735 -7.96 19.52 -26.86
N VAL A 736 -9.15 19.81 -26.33
CA VAL A 736 -9.88 21.05 -26.60
C VAL A 736 -10.27 21.81 -25.34
N MET A 737 -10.34 23.13 -25.44
CA MET A 737 -10.76 24.00 -24.34
C MET A 737 -11.50 25.25 -24.86
N VAL A 738 -12.59 25.65 -24.19
CA VAL A 738 -13.21 26.96 -24.40
C VAL A 738 -12.34 28.04 -23.74
N MET A 739 -11.88 29.00 -24.53
CA MET A 739 -11.05 30.11 -24.05
C MET A 739 -11.89 31.24 -23.41
N THR A 740 -11.22 32.16 -22.71
CA THR A 740 -11.88 33.32 -22.07
C THR A 740 -12.63 34.23 -23.04
N ASN A 741 -12.21 34.30 -24.30
CA ASN A 741 -12.88 35.05 -25.37
C ASN A 741 -13.98 34.25 -26.08
N GLY A 742 -14.23 33.00 -25.68
CA GLY A 742 -15.21 32.08 -26.26
C GLY A 742 -14.75 31.28 -27.46
N SER A 743 -13.54 31.51 -28.01
CA SER A 743 -13.00 30.64 -29.07
C SER A 743 -12.58 29.28 -28.52
N ILE A 744 -12.43 28.29 -29.39
CA ILE A 744 -12.01 26.94 -29.01
C ILE A 744 -10.53 26.78 -29.34
N LEU A 745 -9.74 26.45 -28.32
CA LEU A 745 -8.34 26.06 -28.48
C LEU A 745 -8.26 24.56 -28.72
N VAL A 746 -7.51 24.14 -29.76
CA VAL A 746 -7.20 22.74 -30.07
C VAL A 746 -5.69 22.53 -29.95
N VAL A 747 -5.27 21.53 -29.17
CA VAL A 747 -3.87 21.33 -28.77
C VAL A 747 -3.40 19.92 -29.09
N GLY A 748 -2.24 19.81 -29.75
CA GLY A 748 -1.52 18.55 -29.91
C GLY A 748 -2.26 17.48 -30.74
N GLY A 749 -1.96 16.22 -30.46
CA GLY A 749 -2.43 15.06 -31.20
C GLY A 749 -1.40 14.56 -32.23
N LEU A 750 -1.79 13.55 -33.00
CA LEU A 750 -1.04 12.92 -34.08
C LEU A 750 -1.78 13.09 -35.41
N ILE A 751 -1.10 12.97 -36.54
CA ILE A 751 -1.77 13.01 -37.85
C ILE A 751 -2.54 11.72 -38.21
N GLY A 752 -2.51 10.71 -37.33
CA GLY A 752 -3.18 9.43 -37.45
C GLY A 752 -2.72 8.45 -36.37
N SER A 753 -3.25 7.22 -36.41
CA SER A 753 -2.91 6.17 -35.44
C SER A 753 -1.42 5.80 -35.47
N ASN A 754 -0.72 5.99 -34.36
CA ASN A 754 0.72 5.75 -34.21
C ASN A 754 1.59 6.48 -35.26
N ASP A 755 1.09 7.61 -35.77
CA ASP A 755 1.75 8.42 -36.78
C ASP A 755 2.54 9.58 -36.16
N ALA A 756 3.13 10.43 -37.00
CA ALA A 756 3.89 11.60 -36.59
C ALA A 756 3.06 12.56 -35.72
N ALA A 757 3.75 13.21 -34.77
CA ALA A 757 3.16 14.22 -33.92
C ALA A 757 2.60 15.40 -34.73
N THR A 758 1.52 15.98 -34.21
CA THR A 758 1.02 17.30 -34.57
C THR A 758 1.37 18.28 -33.45
N PRO A 759 2.64 18.75 -33.34
CA PRO A 759 3.12 19.58 -32.24
C PRO A 759 2.70 21.05 -32.45
N SER A 760 1.40 21.30 -32.56
CA SER A 760 0.86 22.63 -32.83
C SER A 760 -0.43 22.92 -32.09
N LEU A 761 -0.74 24.21 -31.96
CA LEU A 761 -2.01 24.74 -31.48
C LEU A 761 -2.78 25.37 -32.65
N GLU A 762 -4.10 25.30 -32.62
CA GLU A 762 -4.96 26.09 -33.51
C GLU A 762 -6.24 26.53 -32.81
N ILE A 763 -6.90 27.54 -33.38
CA ILE A 763 -8.13 28.14 -32.85
C ILE A 763 -9.30 27.90 -33.81
N LEU A 764 -10.46 27.56 -33.25
CA LEU A 764 -11.74 27.59 -33.93
C LEU A 764 -12.63 28.74 -33.40
N PRO A 765 -13.29 29.51 -34.28
CA PRO A 765 -13.22 29.46 -35.74
C PRO A 765 -11.82 29.85 -36.27
N TYR A 766 -11.51 29.44 -37.50
CA TYR A 766 -10.25 29.80 -38.16
C TYR A 766 -10.05 31.32 -38.18
N THR A 767 -8.92 31.77 -37.64
CA THR A 767 -8.58 33.19 -37.45
C THR A 767 -7.86 33.81 -38.64
N GLY A 768 -7.56 33.05 -39.69
CA GLY A 768 -6.70 33.49 -40.80
C GLY A 768 -5.20 33.26 -40.57
N THR A 769 -4.82 32.59 -39.48
CA THR A 769 -3.42 32.30 -39.11
C THR A 769 -3.15 30.80 -39.05
N PRO A 770 -1.98 30.34 -39.55
CA PRO A 770 -1.63 28.92 -39.53
C PRO A 770 -1.49 28.37 -38.09
N PRO A 771 -1.56 27.03 -37.90
CA PRO A 771 -1.28 26.41 -36.62
C PRO A 771 0.09 26.81 -36.06
N LEU A 772 0.14 27.09 -34.76
CA LEU A 772 1.34 27.58 -34.08
C LEU A 772 2.15 26.40 -33.53
N TYR A 773 3.38 26.24 -33.98
CA TYR A 773 4.29 25.17 -33.53
C TYR A 773 4.70 25.33 -32.06
N MET A 774 4.74 24.20 -31.35
CA MET A 774 5.12 24.09 -29.94
C MET A 774 6.25 23.08 -29.78
N GLU A 775 7.47 23.57 -29.53
CA GLU A 775 8.66 22.72 -29.32
C GLU A 775 8.44 21.68 -28.21
N TRP A 776 7.76 22.07 -27.14
CA TRP A 776 7.51 21.19 -26.01
C TRP A 776 6.54 20.05 -26.33
N LEU A 777 5.65 20.20 -27.32
CA LEU A 777 4.83 19.09 -27.80
C LEU A 777 5.64 18.14 -28.71
N ASP A 778 6.60 18.66 -29.44
CA ASP A 778 7.45 17.85 -30.31
C ASP A 778 8.43 17.00 -29.47
N ARG A 779 9.11 17.66 -28.52
CA ARG A 779 10.14 17.05 -27.68
C ARG A 779 9.64 15.92 -26.78
N THR A 780 8.41 16.00 -26.28
CA THR A 780 7.88 15.04 -25.31
C THR A 780 6.91 14.01 -25.92
N HIS A 781 6.77 13.99 -27.26
CA HIS A 781 6.07 12.92 -27.95
C HIS A 781 6.80 11.57 -27.72
N PRO A 782 6.08 10.44 -27.53
CA PRO A 782 4.63 10.27 -27.61
C PRO A 782 3.86 10.48 -26.30
N ASN A 783 4.50 10.93 -25.22
CA ASN A 783 3.93 10.88 -23.87
C ASN A 783 3.02 12.06 -23.49
N ASN A 784 2.62 12.88 -24.46
CA ASN A 784 1.98 14.18 -24.24
C ASN A 784 0.64 14.36 -24.96
N LEU A 785 0.03 13.25 -25.40
CA LEU A 785 -1.28 13.29 -26.03
C LEU A 785 -2.38 13.51 -24.99
N TYR A 786 -3.50 14.09 -25.41
CA TYR A 786 -4.51 14.64 -24.50
C TYR A 786 -3.93 15.49 -23.35
N PRO A 787 -3.19 16.58 -23.63
CA PRO A 787 -2.70 17.46 -22.57
C PRO A 787 -3.86 18.06 -21.78
N PHE A 788 -3.73 18.19 -20.46
CA PHE A 788 -4.78 18.78 -19.64
C PHE A 788 -4.71 20.31 -19.72
N LEU A 789 -5.84 20.93 -20.05
CA LEU A 789 -5.94 22.36 -20.32
C LEU A 789 -6.89 23.04 -19.34
N ALA A 790 -6.52 24.21 -18.84
CA ALA A 790 -7.43 25.04 -18.06
C ALA A 790 -7.13 26.53 -18.19
N VAL A 791 -8.20 27.34 -18.25
CA VAL A 791 -8.11 28.78 -18.01
C VAL A 791 -7.80 29.04 -16.54
N LEU A 792 -6.79 29.84 -16.26
CA LEU A 792 -6.42 30.23 -14.90
C LEU A 792 -7.07 31.58 -14.49
N PRO A 793 -7.33 31.82 -13.20
CA PRO A 793 -7.88 33.08 -12.70
C PRO A 793 -7.10 34.34 -13.11
N GLY A 794 -5.77 34.25 -13.20
CA GLY A 794 -4.91 35.33 -13.72
C GLY A 794 -4.95 35.53 -15.24
N GLY A 795 -5.70 34.69 -15.96
CA GLY A 795 -5.92 34.77 -17.40
C GLY A 795 -4.99 33.89 -18.25
N GLY A 796 -3.96 33.29 -17.65
CA GLY A 796 -3.10 32.32 -18.33
C GLY A 796 -3.81 31.01 -18.67
N ILE A 797 -3.16 30.18 -19.49
CA ILE A 797 -3.63 28.83 -19.82
C ILE A 797 -2.68 27.83 -19.19
N PHE A 798 -3.18 27.06 -18.23
CA PHE A 798 -2.47 25.90 -17.70
C PHE A 798 -2.44 24.78 -18.74
N VAL A 799 -1.27 24.18 -18.92
CA VAL A 799 -1.07 23.00 -19.76
C VAL A 799 -0.20 22.00 -19.00
N GLN A 800 -0.77 20.83 -18.69
CA GLN A 800 -0.02 19.65 -18.22
C GLN A 800 0.10 18.65 -19.36
N TYR A 801 1.29 18.10 -19.55
CA TYR A 801 1.58 17.11 -20.57
C TYR A 801 2.76 16.23 -20.12
N TRP A 802 2.71 14.93 -20.38
CA TRP A 802 3.67 13.96 -19.86
C TRP A 802 3.88 14.13 -18.35
N ASN A 803 5.08 14.49 -17.90
CA ASN A 803 5.45 14.84 -16.52
C ASN A 803 5.93 16.31 -16.42
N GLU A 804 5.47 17.18 -17.31
CA GLU A 804 5.80 18.60 -17.34
C GLU A 804 4.53 19.46 -17.32
N ALA A 805 4.65 20.69 -16.80
CA ALA A 805 3.56 21.64 -16.80
C ALA A 805 4.03 23.07 -17.06
N ARG A 806 3.16 23.89 -17.64
CA ARG A 806 3.45 25.29 -17.94
C ARG A 806 2.20 26.14 -17.98
N ILE A 807 2.40 27.45 -17.97
CA ILE A 807 1.38 28.47 -18.22
C ILE A 807 1.71 29.15 -19.54
N LEU A 808 0.72 29.27 -20.42
CA LEU A 808 0.80 30.01 -21.67
C LEU A 808 0.08 31.36 -21.54
N ASP A 809 0.60 32.37 -22.23
CA ASP A 809 -0.11 33.62 -22.48
C ASP A 809 -1.33 33.34 -23.38
N PRO A 810 -2.54 33.81 -23.04
CA PRO A 810 -3.76 33.44 -23.76
C PRO A 810 -3.89 34.08 -25.15
N VAL A 811 -3.02 35.03 -25.52
CA VAL A 811 -3.07 35.74 -26.81
C VAL A 811 -1.98 35.25 -27.74
N THR A 812 -0.74 35.16 -27.25
CA THR A 812 0.45 34.80 -28.02
C THR A 812 0.78 33.31 -27.93
N PHE A 813 0.24 32.60 -26.94
CA PHE A 813 0.59 31.22 -26.57
C PHE A 813 2.07 31.01 -26.20
N ALA A 814 2.83 32.09 -26.00
CA ALA A 814 4.18 32.00 -25.47
C ALA A 814 4.12 31.44 -24.04
N THR A 815 5.09 30.61 -23.68
CA THR A 815 5.21 30.13 -22.29
C THR A 815 5.58 31.30 -21.38
N THR A 816 4.71 31.62 -20.42
CA THR A 816 4.92 32.68 -19.43
C THR A 816 5.55 32.13 -18.15
N LYS A 817 5.29 30.87 -17.82
CA LYS A 817 5.84 30.18 -16.64
C LYS A 817 6.03 28.69 -16.94
N VAL A 818 7.21 28.15 -16.67
CA VAL A 818 7.43 26.69 -16.58
C VAL A 818 7.23 26.31 -15.12
N LEU A 819 6.41 25.29 -14.87
CA LEU A 819 6.12 24.80 -13.53
C LEU A 819 7.09 23.67 -13.17
N PRO A 820 7.31 23.37 -11.87
CA PRO A 820 8.06 22.18 -11.49
C PRO A 820 7.39 20.92 -12.07
N ASN A 821 8.17 19.86 -12.27
CA ASN A 821 7.62 18.59 -12.74
C ASN A 821 6.81 17.93 -11.61
N PRO A 822 5.59 17.41 -11.87
CA PRO A 822 4.88 16.58 -10.91
C PRO A 822 5.71 15.34 -10.53
N PRO A 823 5.70 14.93 -9.26
CA PRO A 823 6.36 13.69 -8.87
C PRO A 823 5.70 12.49 -9.56
N GLY A 824 6.48 11.50 -9.97
CA GLY A 824 6.00 10.27 -10.62
C GLY A 824 5.85 9.12 -9.63
N ALA A 825 6.72 8.11 -9.77
CA ALA A 825 6.86 6.96 -8.88
C ALA A 825 8.07 7.10 -7.94
N VAL A 826 8.13 6.24 -6.93
CA VAL A 826 9.24 6.25 -5.96
C VAL A 826 10.59 6.00 -6.63
N ASN A 827 10.64 5.10 -7.61
CA ASN A 827 11.85 4.73 -8.33
C ASN A 827 12.01 5.43 -9.69
N ASP A 828 11.02 6.21 -10.12
CA ASP A 828 11.03 6.93 -11.39
C ASP A 828 10.32 8.28 -11.25
N ASP A 829 11.11 9.35 -11.12
CA ASP A 829 10.63 10.74 -11.10
C ASP A 829 9.97 11.16 -12.45
N LEU A 830 10.13 10.37 -13.52
CA LEU A 830 9.62 10.66 -14.87
C LEU A 830 8.25 10.02 -15.18
N GLY A 831 7.58 9.43 -14.19
CA GLY A 831 6.21 8.93 -14.33
C GLY A 831 5.28 9.98 -14.93
N GLY A 832 4.55 9.62 -15.98
CA GLY A 832 3.71 10.53 -16.76
C GLY A 832 2.25 10.55 -16.32
N ARG A 833 1.56 11.62 -16.68
CA ARG A 833 0.18 11.91 -16.29
C ARG A 833 -0.82 11.94 -17.44
N THR A 834 -0.35 12.11 -18.67
CA THR A 834 -1.20 12.15 -19.87
C THR A 834 -0.96 10.92 -20.73
N TYR A 835 -1.78 10.73 -21.75
CA TYR A 835 -1.68 9.57 -22.63
C TYR A 835 -0.27 9.42 -23.23
N PRO A 836 0.29 8.18 -23.30
CA PRO A 836 -0.32 6.90 -22.94
C PRO A 836 -0.16 6.52 -21.46
N LEU A 837 0.59 7.28 -20.67
CA LEU A 837 0.79 6.98 -19.24
C LEU A 837 -0.45 7.30 -18.39
N GLU A 838 -1.37 8.09 -18.94
CA GLU A 838 -2.77 8.37 -18.58
C GLU A 838 -3.16 8.25 -17.09
N GLY A 839 -3.11 9.39 -16.40
CA GLY A 839 -3.98 9.67 -15.26
C GLY A 839 -5.15 10.56 -15.70
N THR A 840 -5.82 11.19 -14.73
CA THR A 840 -6.91 12.13 -14.99
C THR A 840 -6.71 13.41 -14.20
N ALA A 841 -7.10 14.55 -14.79
CA ALA A 841 -7.10 15.84 -14.11
C ALA A 841 -8.49 16.43 -13.90
N VAL A 842 -8.66 17.11 -12.77
CA VAL A 842 -9.79 17.99 -12.48
C VAL A 842 -9.28 19.28 -11.82
N LEU A 843 -10.10 20.32 -11.89
CA LEU A 843 -9.86 21.58 -11.20
C LEU A 843 -10.51 21.54 -9.81
N LEU A 844 -9.76 21.92 -8.76
CA LEU A 844 -10.29 22.02 -7.40
C LEU A 844 -11.36 23.12 -7.30
N PRO A 845 -12.31 23.04 -6.34
CA PRO A 845 -13.44 23.96 -6.29
C PRO A 845 -13.02 25.40 -6.02
N GLN A 846 -13.46 26.35 -6.85
CA GLN A 846 -13.34 27.77 -6.55
C GLN A 846 -14.58 28.28 -5.83
N ARG A 847 -14.39 28.93 -4.69
CA ARG A 847 -15.47 29.45 -3.84
C ARG A 847 -15.47 30.96 -3.87
N TRP A 848 -16.65 31.58 -3.85
CA TRP A 848 -16.77 33.03 -3.62
C TRP A 848 -15.96 33.41 -2.36
N PRO A 849 -15.20 34.52 -2.35
CA PRO A 849 -15.13 35.59 -3.36
C PRO A 849 -14.14 35.35 -4.51
N TYR A 850 -13.65 34.11 -4.67
CA TYR A 850 -12.69 33.70 -5.71
C TYR A 850 -11.30 34.33 -5.56
N SER A 851 -10.87 34.56 -4.32
CA SER A 851 -9.55 35.10 -3.99
C SER A 851 -8.44 34.05 -4.03
N ASP A 852 -8.78 32.78 -3.83
CA ASP A 852 -7.80 31.71 -3.70
C ASP A 852 -7.29 31.28 -5.07
N PRO A 853 -5.99 30.94 -5.20
CA PRO A 853 -5.45 30.35 -6.43
C PRO A 853 -6.24 29.11 -6.84
N LEU A 854 -6.41 28.93 -8.15
CA LEU A 854 -7.06 27.73 -8.66
C LEU A 854 -6.13 26.52 -8.50
N GLY A 855 -6.55 25.55 -7.69
CA GLY A 855 -5.86 24.27 -7.58
C GLY A 855 -6.17 23.34 -8.77
N VAL A 856 -5.18 22.57 -9.19
CA VAL A 856 -5.29 21.47 -10.15
C VAL A 856 -4.99 20.16 -9.41
N LEU A 857 -5.84 19.15 -9.58
CA LEU A 857 -5.67 17.81 -9.04
C LEU A 857 -5.49 16.82 -10.19
N ILE A 858 -4.48 15.97 -10.11
CA ILE A 858 -4.19 14.93 -11.09
C ILE A 858 -4.00 13.61 -10.36
N CYS A 859 -4.75 12.58 -10.71
CA CYS A 859 -4.68 11.28 -10.06
C CYS A 859 -4.32 10.18 -11.05
N GLY A 860 -3.49 9.24 -10.59
CA GLY A 860 -3.03 8.13 -11.41
C GLY A 860 -2.02 8.54 -12.48
N GLY A 861 -1.69 7.59 -13.35
CA GLY A 861 -0.62 7.71 -14.33
C GLY A 861 0.21 6.44 -14.37
N SER A 862 1.36 6.48 -15.05
CA SER A 862 2.25 5.31 -15.14
C SER A 862 3.70 5.71 -15.42
N THR A 863 4.65 4.84 -15.07
CA THR A 863 6.08 5.00 -15.41
C THR A 863 6.35 4.65 -16.87
N ILE A 864 7.33 5.31 -17.49
CA ILE A 864 7.83 4.90 -18.81
C ILE A 864 8.48 3.52 -18.71
N GLY A 865 8.33 2.66 -19.70
CA GLY A 865 9.01 1.36 -19.74
C GLY A 865 8.15 0.26 -19.12
N PRO A 866 8.44 -0.21 -17.88
CA PRO A 866 7.66 -1.29 -17.25
C PRO A 866 6.17 -0.98 -17.04
N GLY A 867 5.72 0.28 -17.19
CA GLY A 867 4.30 0.61 -17.07
C GLY A 867 3.77 0.42 -15.64
N ASN A 868 4.56 0.72 -14.62
CA ASN A 868 4.08 0.69 -13.24
C ASN A 868 3.09 1.84 -13.05
N ALA A 869 1.81 1.49 -12.90
CA ALA A 869 0.77 2.46 -12.61
C ALA A 869 1.08 3.19 -11.30
N LEU A 870 0.64 4.45 -11.20
CA LEU A 870 0.87 5.28 -10.02
C LEU A 870 -0.27 5.11 -9.01
N ASP A 871 0.05 5.02 -7.73
CA ASP A 871 -0.90 5.01 -6.60
C ASP A 871 -0.89 6.35 -5.88
N ASN A 872 -0.80 7.45 -6.62
CA ASN A 872 -0.82 8.77 -6.02
C ASN A 872 -1.62 9.79 -6.85
N CYS A 873 -2.15 10.76 -6.13
CA CYS A 873 -2.64 12.01 -6.66
C CYS A 873 -1.62 13.11 -6.39
N VAL A 874 -1.51 14.07 -7.30
CA VAL A 874 -0.72 15.28 -7.14
C VAL A 874 -1.59 16.50 -7.33
N SER A 875 -1.36 17.52 -6.51
CA SER A 875 -2.05 18.80 -6.64
C SER A 875 -1.09 19.98 -6.63
N ILE A 876 -1.46 21.04 -7.34
CA ILE A 876 -0.68 22.28 -7.44
C ILE A 876 -1.61 23.47 -7.54
N GLU A 877 -1.17 24.62 -7.03
CA GLU A 877 -1.73 25.94 -7.34
C GLU A 877 -0.79 26.63 -8.33
N PRO A 878 -1.06 26.58 -9.66
CA PRO A 878 -0.09 27.00 -10.69
C PRO A 878 0.33 28.47 -10.59
N GLU A 879 -0.61 29.33 -10.18
CA GLU A 879 -0.43 30.78 -10.08
C GLU A 879 0.10 31.23 -8.70
N ALA A 880 0.36 30.30 -7.77
CA ALA A 880 1.07 30.64 -6.54
C ALA A 880 2.45 31.24 -6.86
N GLU A 881 2.94 32.11 -5.96
CA GLU A 881 4.24 32.76 -6.10
C GLU A 881 5.37 31.73 -6.28
N ASN A 882 5.36 30.70 -5.43
CA ASN A 882 6.27 29.56 -5.47
C ASN A 882 5.44 28.27 -5.59
N PRO A 883 5.04 27.88 -6.82
CA PRO A 883 4.14 26.75 -7.00
C PRO A 883 4.87 25.44 -6.69
N THR A 884 4.28 24.60 -5.85
CA THR A 884 4.83 23.30 -5.44
C THR A 884 3.77 22.22 -5.59
N TRP A 885 4.20 21.01 -6.00
CA TRP A 885 3.33 19.85 -6.02
C TRP A 885 3.18 19.26 -4.63
N THR A 886 1.94 19.03 -4.20
CA THR A 886 1.59 18.20 -3.05
C THR A 886 1.26 16.81 -3.57
N ILE A 887 1.83 15.77 -2.97
CA ILE A 887 1.56 14.37 -3.30
C ILE A 887 0.73 13.71 -2.20
N GLU A 888 -0.27 12.93 -2.58
CA GLU A 888 -1.13 12.16 -1.69
C GLU A 888 -1.25 10.72 -2.20
N ARG A 889 -1.12 9.73 -1.33
CA ARG A 889 -1.29 8.31 -1.69
C ARG A 889 -2.74 7.97 -1.99
N MET A 890 -2.95 7.16 -3.01
CA MET A 890 -4.19 6.44 -3.30
C MET A 890 -4.11 5.01 -2.76
N PRO A 891 -5.25 4.42 -2.37
CA PRO A 891 -5.33 3.05 -1.84
C PRO A 891 -5.11 1.96 -2.90
N SER A 892 -5.06 2.33 -4.18
CA SER A 892 -4.72 1.42 -5.28
C SER A 892 -3.91 2.12 -6.36
N PHE A 893 -3.05 1.36 -7.05
CA PHE A 893 -2.42 1.79 -8.30
C PHE A 893 -3.48 2.00 -9.37
N ARG A 894 -3.40 3.08 -10.14
CA ARG A 894 -4.42 3.40 -11.15
C ARG A 894 -3.83 4.13 -12.36
N VAL A 895 -3.99 3.51 -13.52
CA VAL A 895 -3.78 4.11 -14.85
C VAL A 895 -5.09 4.07 -15.63
N MET A 896 -5.34 5.02 -16.54
CA MET A 896 -6.62 5.19 -17.24
C MET A 896 -7.81 5.40 -16.27
N SER A 897 -7.58 6.17 -15.21
CA SER A 897 -8.67 6.57 -14.31
C SER A 897 -9.70 7.43 -15.04
N CYS A 898 -10.86 7.63 -14.41
CA CYS A 898 -11.79 8.69 -14.75
C CYS A 898 -12.10 9.50 -13.49
N MET A 899 -12.35 10.81 -13.63
CA MET A 899 -12.75 11.67 -12.52
C MET A 899 -13.95 12.54 -12.86
N ALA A 900 -14.97 12.49 -12.01
CA ALA A 900 -16.20 13.27 -12.16
C ALA A 900 -16.37 14.24 -10.98
N PRO A 901 -16.47 15.56 -11.23
CA PRO A 901 -16.82 16.54 -10.19
C PRO A 901 -18.25 16.34 -9.69
N LEU A 902 -18.45 16.40 -8.38
CA LEU A 902 -19.76 16.19 -7.76
C LEU A 902 -20.39 17.50 -7.25
N PRO A 903 -21.73 17.59 -7.14
CA PRO A 903 -22.44 18.80 -6.72
C PRO A 903 -22.04 19.32 -5.34
N ASP A 904 -21.60 18.46 -4.43
CA ASP A 904 -21.15 18.85 -3.08
C ASP A 904 -19.69 19.39 -3.05
N GLY A 905 -19.00 19.37 -4.19
CA GLY A 905 -17.61 19.79 -4.34
C GLY A 905 -16.58 18.70 -4.10
N THR A 906 -17.02 17.46 -3.89
CA THR A 906 -16.15 16.28 -3.89
C THR A 906 -15.97 15.75 -5.32
N TYR A 907 -15.12 14.74 -5.49
CA TYR A 907 -14.86 14.12 -6.79
C TYR A 907 -14.95 12.60 -6.68
N LEU A 908 -15.59 11.97 -7.66
CA LEU A 908 -15.46 10.54 -7.87
C LEU A 908 -14.17 10.28 -8.66
N ILE A 909 -13.38 9.29 -8.25
CA ILE A 909 -12.31 8.68 -9.04
C ILE A 909 -12.70 7.22 -9.26
N ALA A 910 -12.80 6.79 -10.51
CA ALA A 910 -13.24 5.44 -10.86
C ALA A 910 -12.41 4.88 -12.02
N ASN A 911 -12.69 3.63 -12.39
CA ASN A 911 -12.14 2.95 -13.56
C ASN A 911 -10.61 2.78 -13.57
N GLY A 912 -10.09 2.17 -14.63
CA GLY A 912 -8.65 2.03 -14.88
C GLY A 912 -8.05 0.70 -14.43
N ALA A 913 -6.75 0.55 -14.65
CA ALA A 913 -6.00 -0.67 -14.40
C ALA A 913 -4.98 -0.52 -13.26
N LEU A 914 -4.62 -1.63 -12.62
CA LEU A 914 -3.63 -1.72 -11.54
C LEU A 914 -2.19 -1.68 -12.07
N HIS A 915 -1.99 -1.99 -13.35
CA HIS A 915 -0.69 -1.98 -14.00
C HIS A 915 -0.83 -1.74 -15.52
N GLY A 916 0.22 -1.20 -16.13
CA GLY A 916 0.34 -0.96 -17.56
C GLY A 916 0.20 0.51 -17.95
N VAL A 917 -0.18 0.72 -19.20
CA VAL A 917 -0.40 2.04 -19.81
C VAL A 917 -1.70 2.03 -20.61
N ALA A 918 -2.18 3.19 -21.03
CA ALA A 918 -3.32 3.34 -21.91
C ALA A 918 -3.05 2.83 -23.31
N GLY A 919 -4.05 2.15 -23.88
CA GLY A 919 -3.97 1.51 -25.18
C GLY A 919 -4.53 0.09 -25.17
N PHE A 920 -4.80 -0.44 -26.36
CA PHE A 920 -5.33 -1.79 -26.54
C PHE A 920 -4.39 -2.87 -26.01
N GLY A 921 -4.87 -3.69 -25.08
CA GLY A 921 -4.12 -4.79 -24.48
C GLY A 921 -2.94 -4.38 -23.61
N LEU A 922 -2.81 -3.10 -23.25
CA LEU A 922 -1.63 -2.57 -22.53
C LEU A 922 -1.82 -2.43 -21.02
N GLY A 923 -3.06 -2.52 -20.52
CA GLY A 923 -3.39 -2.47 -19.10
C GLY A 923 -3.86 -3.82 -18.58
N VAL A 924 -3.51 -4.17 -17.34
CA VAL A 924 -3.93 -5.42 -16.69
C VAL A 924 -4.40 -5.18 -15.26
N GLY A 925 -5.29 -6.04 -14.78
CA GLY A 925 -5.86 -5.97 -13.44
C GLY A 925 -6.82 -4.78 -13.29
N PRO A 926 -8.13 -4.94 -13.54
CA PRO A 926 -9.07 -3.83 -13.43
C PRO A 926 -9.19 -3.32 -11.99
N ASN A 927 -9.25 -2.00 -11.83
CA ASN A 927 -9.72 -1.39 -10.59
C ASN A 927 -11.25 -1.48 -10.53
N LEU A 928 -11.76 -2.18 -9.52
CA LEU A 928 -13.20 -2.38 -9.33
C LEU A 928 -13.80 -1.40 -8.31
N ASN A 929 -13.01 -0.84 -7.41
CA ASN A 929 -13.49 0.12 -6.44
C ASN A 929 -13.46 1.55 -7.00
N ALA A 930 -14.48 2.33 -6.62
CA ALA A 930 -14.41 3.79 -6.72
C ALA A 930 -13.65 4.38 -5.53
N LEU A 931 -13.22 5.63 -5.68
CA LEU A 931 -12.73 6.48 -4.61
C LEU A 931 -13.51 7.78 -4.59
N LEU A 932 -13.76 8.32 -3.41
CA LEU A 932 -14.27 9.68 -3.23
C LEU A 932 -13.16 10.57 -2.69
N TYR A 933 -12.90 11.67 -3.36
CA TYR A 933 -11.93 12.68 -2.96
C TYR A 933 -12.64 13.93 -2.43
N ASP A 934 -12.40 14.25 -1.16
CA ASP A 934 -12.93 15.43 -0.49
C ASP A 934 -11.81 16.48 -0.27
N PRO A 935 -11.75 17.55 -1.08
CA PRO A 935 -10.72 18.57 -0.97
C PRO A 935 -10.79 19.39 0.33
N THR A 936 -11.89 19.30 1.08
CA THR A 936 -12.08 20.06 2.32
C THR A 936 -11.41 19.42 3.53
N LYS A 937 -11.06 18.12 3.44
CA LYS A 937 -10.32 17.40 4.49
C LYS A 937 -8.82 17.75 4.45
N PRO A 938 -8.08 17.51 5.55
CA PRO A 938 -6.61 17.63 5.57
C PRO A 938 -5.96 16.72 4.53
N VAL A 939 -4.83 17.18 3.97
CA VAL A 939 -3.96 16.40 3.07
C VAL A 939 -3.64 15.05 3.73
N GLY A 940 -3.70 13.97 2.95
CA GLY A 940 -3.51 12.59 3.43
C GLY A 940 -4.79 11.93 3.97
N SER A 941 -5.85 12.69 4.23
CA SER A 941 -7.14 12.17 4.72
C SER A 941 -8.32 12.45 3.78
N ARG A 942 -8.03 12.83 2.53
CA ARG A 942 -9.04 13.27 1.54
C ARG A 942 -9.71 12.13 0.80
N ILE A 943 -9.20 10.91 0.88
CA ILE A 943 -9.67 9.78 0.08
C ILE A 943 -10.49 8.79 0.93
N THR A 944 -11.68 8.47 0.45
CA THR A 944 -12.55 7.41 0.96
C THR A 944 -12.66 6.31 -0.09
N VAL A 945 -12.45 5.05 0.30
CA VAL A 945 -12.67 3.88 -0.55
C VAL A 945 -14.16 3.61 -0.64
N ALA A 946 -14.70 3.78 -1.84
CA ALA A 946 -16.12 3.69 -2.12
C ALA A 946 -16.50 2.29 -2.65
N ALA A 947 -17.78 2.11 -2.99
CA ALA A 947 -18.32 0.84 -3.46
C ALA A 947 -17.58 0.27 -4.67
N ASN A 948 -17.70 -1.05 -4.84
CA ASN A 948 -17.13 -1.78 -5.97
C ASN A 948 -18.17 -2.01 -7.07
N THR A 949 -17.73 -1.98 -8.32
CA THR A 949 -18.46 -2.54 -9.47
C THR A 949 -17.97 -3.97 -9.74
N THR A 950 -18.78 -4.75 -10.45
CA THR A 950 -18.38 -6.05 -11.01
C THR A 950 -17.94 -5.94 -12.47
N ILE A 951 -17.97 -4.73 -13.04
CA ILE A 951 -17.68 -4.46 -14.43
C ILE A 951 -16.28 -3.84 -14.54
N ALA A 952 -15.39 -4.49 -15.30
CA ALA A 952 -14.07 -3.98 -15.59
C ALA A 952 -14.17 -2.76 -16.55
N ARG A 953 -13.95 -1.56 -16.01
CA ARG A 953 -13.91 -0.31 -16.78
C ARG A 953 -12.45 0.04 -17.06
N MET A 954 -11.94 -0.41 -18.20
CA MET A 954 -10.53 -0.30 -18.58
C MET A 954 -10.33 0.86 -19.58
N TYR A 955 -9.41 0.69 -20.54
CA TYR A 955 -9.19 1.65 -21.62
C TYR A 955 -10.49 1.97 -22.37
N HIS A 956 -10.70 3.24 -22.70
CA HIS A 956 -11.97 3.79 -23.24
C HIS A 956 -13.19 3.72 -22.31
N SER A 957 -12.97 3.69 -21.00
CA SER A 957 -14.06 3.95 -20.05
C SER A 957 -14.20 5.45 -19.80
N GLU A 958 -15.42 5.87 -19.47
CA GLU A 958 -15.76 7.29 -19.29
C GLU A 958 -16.60 7.53 -18.03
N ALA A 959 -16.55 8.76 -17.50
CA ALA A 959 -17.36 9.17 -16.35
C ALA A 959 -17.83 10.63 -16.45
N ILE A 960 -19.14 10.88 -16.35
CA ILE A 960 -19.71 12.24 -16.27
C ILE A 960 -20.80 12.36 -15.21
N THR A 961 -20.90 13.53 -14.58
CA THR A 961 -21.99 13.84 -13.64
C THR A 961 -23.25 14.25 -14.39
N LEU A 962 -24.39 13.65 -14.06
CA LEU A 962 -25.70 13.92 -14.66
C LEU A 962 -26.45 15.01 -13.89
N LEU A 963 -27.46 15.65 -14.51
CA LEU A 963 -28.32 16.63 -13.84
C LEU A 963 -29.06 16.07 -12.61
N ASP A 964 -29.24 14.76 -12.50
CA ASP A 964 -29.83 14.15 -11.31
C ASP A 964 -28.81 13.87 -10.20
N GLY A 965 -27.55 14.28 -10.36
CA GLY A 965 -26.48 14.13 -9.38
C GLY A 965 -25.90 12.73 -9.30
N ARG A 966 -26.30 11.77 -10.14
CA ARG A 966 -25.56 10.51 -10.31
C ARG A 966 -24.36 10.73 -11.23
N VAL A 967 -23.40 9.81 -11.20
CA VAL A 967 -22.31 9.77 -12.19
C VAL A 967 -22.59 8.64 -13.17
N LEU A 968 -22.74 8.96 -14.46
CA LEU A 968 -22.81 7.96 -15.51
C LEU A 968 -21.42 7.38 -15.76
N ILE A 969 -21.31 6.06 -15.79
CA ILE A 969 -20.12 5.29 -16.11
C ILE A 969 -20.42 4.48 -17.37
N SER A 970 -19.63 4.68 -18.42
CA SER A 970 -19.82 4.06 -19.73
C SER A 970 -18.51 3.52 -20.29
N GLY A 971 -18.63 2.67 -21.31
CA GLY A 971 -17.51 2.04 -21.99
C GLY A 971 -16.81 0.98 -21.15
N SER A 972 -16.12 0.07 -21.81
CA SER A 972 -14.69 0.20 -22.09
C SER A 972 -14.39 -0.76 -23.24
N ASP A 973 -13.33 -0.49 -23.99
CA ASP A 973 -12.89 -1.32 -25.12
C ASP A 973 -11.40 -1.61 -24.95
N PRO A 974 -11.05 -2.58 -24.08
CA PRO A 974 -9.66 -2.86 -23.74
C PRO A 974 -8.90 -3.66 -24.81
N GLN A 975 -9.58 -4.47 -25.63
CA GLN A 975 -8.99 -5.39 -26.61
C GLN A 975 -7.84 -6.26 -26.07
N ASP A 976 -7.97 -6.71 -24.82
CA ASP A 976 -6.95 -7.51 -24.12
C ASP A 976 -7.19 -9.02 -24.19
N GLY A 977 -8.35 -9.45 -24.70
CA GLY A 977 -8.76 -10.86 -24.76
C GLY A 977 -9.16 -11.47 -23.41
N VAL A 978 -9.24 -10.65 -22.35
CA VAL A 978 -9.58 -11.06 -20.98
C VAL A 978 -10.84 -10.35 -20.49
N ASN A 979 -10.86 -9.02 -20.59
CA ASN A 979 -11.99 -8.20 -20.21
C ASN A 979 -12.87 -7.95 -21.44
N PRO A 980 -14.20 -8.15 -21.35
CA PRO A 980 -15.08 -7.92 -22.48
C PRO A 980 -15.20 -6.44 -22.80
N GLU A 981 -15.53 -6.15 -24.05
CA GLU A 981 -16.03 -4.82 -24.39
C GLU A 981 -17.35 -4.53 -23.69
N GLU A 982 -17.48 -3.33 -23.17
CA GLU A 982 -18.53 -3.05 -22.20
C GLU A 982 -19.57 -2.05 -22.71
N TYR A 983 -20.72 -2.63 -23.05
CA TYR A 983 -21.91 -1.96 -23.54
C TYR A 983 -22.83 -1.52 -22.41
N ARG A 984 -22.74 -2.14 -21.22
CA ARG A 984 -23.62 -1.77 -20.09
C ARG A 984 -23.27 -0.37 -19.61
N LEU A 985 -24.29 0.44 -19.41
CA LEU A 985 -24.17 1.75 -18.79
C LEU A 985 -24.52 1.61 -17.31
N GLU A 986 -23.61 1.99 -16.43
CA GLU A 986 -23.84 2.04 -14.99
C GLU A 986 -23.97 3.48 -14.52
N VAL A 987 -24.59 3.65 -13.37
CA VAL A 987 -24.49 4.89 -12.60
C VAL A 987 -23.88 4.60 -11.26
N PHE A 988 -23.00 5.49 -10.82
CA PHE A 988 -22.60 5.58 -9.42
C PHE A 988 -23.51 6.59 -8.73
N LEU A 989 -24.12 6.18 -7.61
CA LEU A 989 -24.93 7.00 -6.73
C LEU A 989 -24.04 7.49 -5.58
N PRO A 990 -23.67 8.78 -5.54
CA PRO A 990 -22.83 9.29 -4.46
C PRO A 990 -23.56 9.34 -3.11
N PRO A 991 -22.82 9.42 -1.99
CA PRO A 991 -23.38 9.36 -0.64
C PRO A 991 -24.55 10.32 -0.37
N TYR A 992 -24.52 11.52 -0.96
CA TYR A 992 -25.59 12.50 -0.77
C TYR A 992 -26.96 12.01 -1.27
N LEU A 993 -27.03 11.11 -2.26
CA LEU A 993 -28.29 10.52 -2.75
C LEU A 993 -28.77 9.35 -1.88
N LEU A 994 -27.89 8.77 -1.06
CA LEU A 994 -28.17 7.58 -0.26
C LEU A 994 -28.33 7.89 1.23
N SER A 995 -28.10 9.13 1.64
CA SER A 995 -28.16 9.56 3.06
C SER A 995 -29.55 9.49 3.71
N GLY A 996 -30.61 9.23 2.93
CA GLY A 996 -32.00 9.23 3.41
C GLY A 996 -32.59 10.63 3.68
N LYS A 997 -31.79 11.69 3.55
CA LYS A 997 -32.24 13.07 3.71
C LYS A 997 -33.15 13.52 2.55
N PRO A 998 -34.18 14.33 2.80
CA PRO A 998 -35.05 14.85 1.76
C PRO A 998 -34.29 15.61 0.68
N ARG A 999 -34.59 15.31 -0.59
CA ARG A 999 -33.98 15.99 -1.74
C ARG A 999 -34.72 17.32 -2.01
N PRO A 1000 -34.03 18.47 -2.10
CA PRO A 1000 -34.69 19.74 -2.38
C PRO A 1000 -35.18 19.83 -3.83
N THR A 1001 -36.11 20.74 -4.09
CA THR A 1001 -36.52 21.16 -5.44
C THR A 1001 -36.44 22.66 -5.55
N PHE A 1002 -36.32 23.19 -6.77
CA PHE A 1002 -36.26 24.62 -7.00
C PHE A 1002 -36.84 25.01 -8.37
N GLN A 1003 -37.11 26.31 -8.53
CA GLN A 1003 -37.46 26.94 -9.79
C GLN A 1003 -36.49 28.07 -10.08
N LEU A 1004 -35.87 28.04 -11.25
CA LEU A 1004 -34.98 29.07 -11.77
C LEU A 1004 -35.50 29.51 -13.15
N ALA A 1005 -35.98 30.76 -13.22
CA ALA A 1005 -36.57 31.31 -14.44
C ALA A 1005 -35.50 31.82 -15.42
N ASN A 1006 -34.51 32.57 -14.93
CA ASN A 1006 -33.43 33.06 -15.77
C ASN A 1006 -32.27 32.05 -15.81
N ARG A 1007 -31.94 31.54 -17.00
CA ARG A 1007 -30.85 30.59 -17.23
C ARG A 1007 -29.75 31.13 -18.15
N ASP A 1008 -29.78 32.39 -18.55
CA ASP A 1008 -28.73 33.05 -19.33
C ASP A 1008 -28.21 34.24 -18.52
N TRP A 1009 -26.97 34.14 -18.05
CA TRP A 1009 -26.40 35.03 -17.04
C TRP A 1009 -25.23 35.81 -17.63
N ALA A 1010 -25.23 37.13 -17.39
CA ALA A 1010 -24.04 37.92 -17.59
C ALA A 1010 -23.04 37.65 -16.45
N TRP A 1011 -21.74 37.78 -16.73
CA TRP A 1011 -20.73 37.77 -15.68
C TRP A 1011 -20.99 38.89 -14.66
N GLY A 1012 -20.77 38.59 -13.38
CA GLY A 1012 -20.97 39.52 -12.27
C GLY A 1012 -22.43 39.93 -12.04
N GLN A 1013 -23.40 39.33 -12.72
CA GLN A 1013 -24.81 39.56 -12.44
C GLN A 1013 -25.14 39.09 -11.02
N THR A 1014 -25.60 40.01 -10.17
CA THR A 1014 -25.93 39.74 -8.77
C THR A 1014 -27.43 39.56 -8.55
N GLY A 1015 -27.81 38.84 -7.50
CA GLY A 1015 -29.20 38.79 -7.05
C GLY A 1015 -30.15 38.02 -7.97
N ILE A 1016 -29.64 37.02 -8.71
CA ILE A 1016 -30.45 36.24 -9.65
C ILE A 1016 -31.45 35.40 -8.85
N PRO A 1017 -32.76 35.61 -9.02
CA PRO A 1017 -33.75 34.98 -8.15
C PRO A 1017 -33.98 33.51 -8.52
N PHE A 1018 -34.08 32.67 -7.51
CA PHE A 1018 -34.62 31.32 -7.59
C PHE A 1018 -35.46 31.01 -6.35
N THR A 1019 -36.41 30.09 -6.49
CA THR A 1019 -37.33 29.75 -5.41
C THR A 1019 -37.21 28.29 -5.07
N LEU A 1020 -37.03 27.96 -3.79
CA LEU A 1020 -37.09 26.58 -3.30
C LEU A 1020 -38.54 26.08 -3.33
N GLY A 1021 -38.75 24.80 -3.65
CA GLY A 1021 -40.08 24.18 -3.58
C GLY A 1021 -40.63 24.03 -2.16
N GLY A 1022 -39.76 24.14 -1.15
CA GLY A 1022 -40.10 24.18 0.27
C GLY A 1022 -38.94 24.73 1.10
N PRO A 1023 -39.15 25.00 2.40
CA PRO A 1023 -38.07 25.43 3.30
C PRO A 1023 -36.93 24.42 3.35
N ALA A 1024 -35.71 24.89 3.61
CA ALA A 1024 -34.56 24.02 3.86
C ALA A 1024 -34.82 23.08 5.04
N GLN A 1025 -34.47 21.81 4.89
CA GLN A 1025 -34.72 20.73 5.85
C GLN A 1025 -33.42 20.09 6.37
N ASN A 1026 -32.31 20.19 5.63
CA ASN A 1026 -31.09 19.46 5.95
C ASN A 1026 -29.96 20.35 6.46
N GLY A 1027 -29.96 21.63 6.10
CA GLY A 1027 -28.94 22.57 6.55
C GLY A 1027 -28.89 23.86 5.74
N ALA A 1028 -27.69 24.42 5.59
CA ALA A 1028 -27.49 25.62 4.78
C ALA A 1028 -27.76 25.32 3.30
N ILE A 1029 -28.39 26.29 2.63
CA ILE A 1029 -28.53 26.25 1.17
C ILE A 1029 -27.22 26.71 0.54
N THR A 1030 -26.66 25.87 -0.32
CA THR A 1030 -25.52 26.21 -1.16
C THR A 1030 -25.88 26.01 -2.63
N VAL A 1031 -25.08 26.60 -3.51
CA VAL A 1031 -25.15 26.35 -4.94
C VAL A 1031 -23.78 25.91 -5.43
N THR A 1032 -23.79 24.98 -6.37
CA THR A 1032 -22.61 24.57 -7.13
C THR A 1032 -22.91 24.67 -8.62
N LEU A 1033 -21.96 25.21 -9.37
CA LEU A 1033 -21.91 25.24 -10.82
C LEU A 1033 -20.83 24.24 -11.28
N LEU A 1034 -21.23 23.20 -11.99
CA LEU A 1034 -20.30 22.27 -12.63
C LEU A 1034 -20.24 22.58 -14.13
N GLY A 1035 -19.06 22.79 -14.69
CA GLY A 1035 -18.89 22.97 -16.14
C GLY A 1035 -19.41 21.76 -16.91
N SER A 1036 -19.98 21.97 -18.09
CA SER A 1036 -20.37 20.87 -18.98
C SER A 1036 -19.13 20.06 -19.39
N VAL A 1037 -19.18 18.74 -19.16
CA VAL A 1037 -18.05 17.83 -19.38
C VAL A 1037 -18.31 16.93 -20.59
N ALA A 1038 -17.31 16.83 -21.46
CA ALA A 1038 -17.15 15.70 -22.36
C ALA A 1038 -16.03 14.80 -21.85
N SER A 1039 -16.35 13.52 -21.62
CA SER A 1039 -15.40 12.51 -21.16
C SER A 1039 -14.90 11.69 -22.34
N THR A 1040 -13.57 11.61 -22.51
CA THR A 1040 -12.92 10.62 -23.40
C THR A 1040 -11.53 10.24 -22.88
N HIS A 1041 -11.14 8.96 -22.90
CA HIS A 1041 -9.77 8.50 -22.56
C HIS A 1041 -9.31 9.07 -21.21
N GLY A 1042 -10.15 8.94 -20.18
CA GLY A 1042 -9.85 9.46 -18.85
C GLY A 1042 -9.78 10.99 -18.74
N ASN A 1043 -10.09 11.76 -19.80
CA ASN A 1043 -10.10 13.22 -19.80
C ASN A 1043 -11.50 13.78 -19.58
N SER A 1044 -11.62 14.77 -18.68
CA SER A 1044 -12.87 15.47 -18.40
C SER A 1044 -12.83 16.90 -18.98
N MET A 1045 -12.94 17.03 -20.31
CA MET A 1045 -12.82 18.33 -21.00
C MET A 1045 -14.01 19.23 -20.68
N GLY A 1046 -13.73 20.46 -20.24
CA GLY A 1046 -14.74 21.42 -19.77
C GLY A 1046 -15.04 21.35 -18.28
N ALA A 1047 -14.47 20.39 -17.54
CA ALA A 1047 -14.68 20.25 -16.10
C ALA A 1047 -14.23 21.49 -15.32
N ARG A 1048 -15.12 22.01 -14.48
CA ARG A 1048 -14.87 23.11 -13.56
C ARG A 1048 -15.89 23.08 -12.43
N THR A 1049 -15.46 23.35 -11.20
CA THR A 1049 -16.34 23.39 -10.02
C THR A 1049 -16.31 24.78 -9.41
N ILE A 1050 -17.45 25.48 -9.42
CA ILE A 1050 -17.56 26.85 -8.91
C ILE A 1050 -18.70 26.92 -7.89
N MET A 1051 -18.43 27.51 -6.73
CA MET A 1051 -19.40 27.69 -5.66
C MET A 1051 -19.68 29.18 -5.46
N PRO A 1052 -20.76 29.71 -6.06
CA PRO A 1052 -21.13 31.12 -5.95
C PRO A 1052 -21.72 31.48 -4.59
N ARG A 1053 -21.83 32.79 -4.35
CA ARG A 1053 -22.55 33.33 -3.21
C ARG A 1053 -24.05 33.09 -3.39
N VAL A 1054 -24.69 32.62 -2.32
CA VAL A 1054 -26.13 32.42 -2.23
C VAL A 1054 -26.67 33.12 -0.99
N SER A 1055 -27.88 33.68 -1.10
CA SER A 1055 -28.62 34.24 0.03
C SER A 1055 -30.09 33.85 -0.06
N CYS A 1056 -30.64 33.33 1.02
CA CYS A 1056 -32.03 32.89 1.11
C CYS A 1056 -32.78 33.55 2.26
N ALA A 1057 -34.04 33.91 2.02
CA ALA A 1057 -35.00 34.36 3.02
C ALA A 1057 -36.26 33.48 2.90
N GLY A 1058 -36.36 32.47 3.78
CA GLY A 1058 -37.36 31.40 3.61
C GLY A 1058 -37.09 30.59 2.35
N THR A 1059 -38.05 30.53 1.43
CA THR A 1059 -37.91 29.84 0.15
C THR A 1059 -37.42 30.73 -0.99
N ALA A 1060 -37.39 32.06 -0.80
CA ALA A 1060 -36.90 33.00 -1.79
C ALA A 1060 -35.38 33.12 -1.67
N CYS A 1061 -34.66 32.74 -2.71
CA CYS A 1061 -33.21 32.76 -2.75
C CYS A 1061 -32.69 33.59 -3.92
N THR A 1062 -31.44 34.00 -3.78
CA THR A 1062 -30.68 34.71 -4.80
C THR A 1062 -29.29 34.11 -4.92
N VAL A 1063 -28.75 34.09 -6.14
CA VAL A 1063 -27.38 33.67 -6.45
C VAL A 1063 -26.67 34.75 -7.25
N ASP A 1064 -25.38 34.91 -7.02
CA ASP A 1064 -24.52 35.80 -7.80
C ASP A 1064 -23.74 34.99 -8.85
N ALA A 1065 -23.76 35.43 -10.11
CA ALA A 1065 -22.97 34.83 -11.16
C ALA A 1065 -21.46 35.08 -10.94
N PRO A 1066 -20.57 34.17 -11.40
CA PRO A 1066 -19.13 34.36 -11.34
C PRO A 1066 -18.70 35.68 -12.00
N PRO A 1067 -17.63 36.33 -11.52
CA PRO A 1067 -17.32 37.73 -11.85
C PRO A 1067 -16.80 37.95 -13.27
N GLY A 1068 -16.28 36.92 -13.94
CA GLY A 1068 -15.69 37.07 -15.26
C GLY A 1068 -15.18 35.77 -15.87
N ALA A 1069 -14.70 35.89 -17.12
CA ALA A 1069 -14.29 34.78 -17.97
C ALA A 1069 -13.10 33.97 -17.44
N THR A 1070 -12.25 34.53 -16.57
CA THR A 1070 -11.10 33.82 -16.00
C THR A 1070 -11.49 32.87 -14.86
N ILE A 1071 -12.59 33.17 -14.17
CA ILE A 1071 -13.19 32.29 -13.15
C ILE A 1071 -14.18 31.32 -13.80
N ALA A 1072 -15.01 31.80 -14.72
CA ALA A 1072 -15.97 30.99 -15.46
C ALA A 1072 -15.89 31.35 -16.95
N PRO A 1073 -15.09 30.61 -17.75
CA PRO A 1073 -15.09 30.77 -19.20
C PRO A 1073 -16.52 30.73 -19.76
N PRO A 1074 -16.81 31.46 -20.86
CA PRO A 1074 -18.15 31.49 -21.41
C PRO A 1074 -18.59 30.06 -21.74
N GLY A 1075 -19.78 29.66 -21.32
CA GLY A 1075 -20.21 28.27 -21.48
C GLY A 1075 -21.43 27.88 -20.67
N TRP A 1076 -21.70 26.58 -20.70
CA TRP A 1076 -22.83 25.96 -20.01
C TRP A 1076 -22.37 25.23 -18.75
N TYR A 1077 -23.12 25.44 -17.67
CA TYR A 1077 -22.83 24.91 -16.36
C TYR A 1077 -24.07 24.24 -15.79
N GLN A 1078 -23.93 23.05 -15.23
CA GLN A 1078 -24.97 22.42 -14.41
C GLN A 1078 -25.09 23.21 -13.10
N PHE A 1079 -26.26 23.80 -12.87
CA PHE A 1079 -26.62 24.52 -11.67
C PHE A 1079 -27.34 23.57 -10.69
N PHE A 1080 -26.68 23.29 -9.57
CA PHE A 1080 -27.23 22.51 -8.47
C PHE A 1080 -27.51 23.41 -7.27
N VAL A 1081 -28.72 23.30 -6.73
CA VAL A 1081 -29.07 23.81 -5.40
C VAL A 1081 -28.94 22.66 -4.41
N LEU A 1082 -28.17 22.85 -3.34
CA LEU A 1082 -27.99 21.86 -2.29
C LEU A 1082 -28.64 22.34 -1.00
N ASP A 1083 -29.31 21.44 -0.31
CA ASP A 1083 -29.80 21.63 1.05
C ASP A 1083 -29.01 20.71 1.99
N GLY A 1084 -28.13 21.29 2.81
CA GLY A 1084 -27.29 20.54 3.74
C GLY A 1084 -26.43 19.47 3.05
N GLY A 1085 -25.95 19.77 1.83
CA GLY A 1085 -25.14 18.87 1.01
C GLY A 1085 -25.94 17.92 0.10
N VAL A 1086 -27.28 17.90 0.17
CA VAL A 1086 -28.12 17.07 -0.70
C VAL A 1086 -28.54 17.88 -1.94
N PRO A 1087 -28.14 17.50 -3.17
CA PRO A 1087 -28.46 18.26 -4.37
C PRO A 1087 -29.88 18.02 -4.86
N ALA A 1088 -30.55 19.07 -5.31
CA ALA A 1088 -31.73 19.00 -6.16
C ALA A 1088 -31.40 18.35 -7.51
N VAL A 1089 -32.42 18.05 -8.33
CA VAL A 1089 -32.18 17.82 -9.77
C VAL A 1089 -31.79 19.18 -10.38
N GLY A 1090 -30.61 19.24 -10.96
CA GLY A 1090 -30.04 20.45 -11.52
C GLY A 1090 -30.67 20.87 -12.86
N VAL A 1091 -30.25 22.04 -13.33
CA VAL A 1091 -30.55 22.53 -14.69
C VAL A 1091 -29.28 23.13 -15.29
N TYR A 1092 -29.17 23.19 -16.61
CA TYR A 1092 -28.09 23.95 -17.24
C TYR A 1092 -28.39 25.46 -17.21
N VAL A 1093 -27.36 26.26 -16.93
CA VAL A 1093 -27.32 27.71 -17.07
C VAL A 1093 -26.17 28.11 -17.98
N ARG A 1094 -26.39 29.11 -18.82
CA ARG A 1094 -25.36 29.72 -19.67
C ARG A 1094 -24.78 30.92 -18.96
N ILE A 1095 -23.45 31.01 -18.92
CA ILE A 1095 -22.73 32.11 -18.27
C ILE A 1095 -21.80 32.76 -19.29
N GLY A 1096 -21.84 34.10 -19.37
CA GLY A 1096 -20.93 34.88 -20.23
C GLY A 1096 -21.39 35.03 -21.68
N GLY A 1097 -22.44 34.30 -22.10
CA GLY A 1097 -22.97 34.34 -23.45
C GLY A 1097 -21.99 33.79 -24.50
N ASP A 1098 -22.23 34.13 -25.77
CA ASP A 1098 -21.43 33.66 -26.90
C ASP A 1098 -20.55 34.79 -27.48
N VAL A 1099 -19.46 35.08 -26.75
CA VAL A 1099 -18.56 36.20 -27.06
C VAL A 1099 -17.86 36.05 -28.41
N ALA A 1100 -17.49 34.82 -28.78
CA ALA A 1100 -16.87 34.49 -30.06
C ALA A 1100 -17.88 34.37 -31.22
N LYS A 1101 -19.18 34.55 -30.95
CA LYS A 1101 -20.27 34.43 -31.93
C LYS A 1101 -20.28 33.05 -32.62
N LEU A 1102 -19.93 32.01 -31.87
CA LEU A 1102 -19.92 30.63 -32.34
C LEU A 1102 -21.28 30.19 -32.83
N GLY A 1103 -22.38 30.70 -32.28
CA GLY A 1103 -23.74 30.44 -32.75
C GLY A 1103 -24.03 30.94 -34.16
N ASN A 1104 -23.20 31.82 -34.72
CA ASN A 1104 -23.23 32.21 -36.14
C ASN A 1104 -22.22 31.43 -37.00
N TRP A 1105 -21.46 30.50 -36.40
CA TRP A 1105 -20.43 29.71 -37.05
C TRP A 1105 -20.81 28.22 -37.10
N PRO A 1106 -20.46 27.51 -38.18
CA PRO A 1106 -19.90 28.04 -39.44
C PRO A 1106 -20.99 28.62 -40.36
N GLN A 1107 -20.60 29.49 -41.29
CA GLN A 1107 -21.51 30.08 -42.27
C GLN A 1107 -21.51 29.28 -43.58
N TYR A 1108 -21.93 28.02 -43.49
CA TYR A 1108 -22.08 27.15 -44.66
C TYR A 1108 -23.49 26.53 -44.71
N PRO A 1109 -24.03 26.23 -45.91
CA PRO A 1109 -25.38 25.67 -46.05
C PRO A 1109 -25.60 24.35 -45.31
N ASP A 1110 -24.56 23.54 -45.12
CA ASP A 1110 -24.65 22.24 -44.45
C ASP A 1110 -24.76 22.33 -42.92
N PHE A 1111 -24.63 23.53 -42.34
CA PHE A 1111 -24.57 23.74 -40.90
C PHE A 1111 -25.64 24.71 -40.41
N SER A 1112 -26.33 24.32 -39.34
CA SER A 1112 -27.33 25.13 -38.69
C SER A 1112 -26.69 26.10 -37.70
N THR A 1113 -27.02 27.38 -37.82
CA THR A 1113 -26.55 28.44 -36.92
C THR A 1113 -27.66 28.86 -35.95
N PRO A 1114 -27.53 28.59 -34.64
CA PRO A 1114 -28.55 28.98 -33.64
C PRO A 1114 -28.61 30.47 -33.33
N GLY A 1115 -27.62 31.25 -33.79
CA GLY A 1115 -27.43 32.62 -33.36
C GLY A 1115 -26.79 32.72 -31.97
N VAL A 1116 -26.50 33.97 -31.57
CA VAL A 1116 -25.69 34.34 -30.39
C VAL A 1116 -26.53 34.55 -29.16
#